data_AF-A0A971BR48-F1
#
_entry.id   AF-A0A971BR48-F1
#
_cell.length_a   1.000
_cell.length_b   1.000
_cell.length_c   1.000
_cell.angle_alpha   90.00
_cell.angle_beta   90.00
_cell.angle_gamma   90.00
#
_symmetry.space_group_name_H-M   'P 1'
#
loop_
_entity.id
_entity.type
_entity.pdbx_description
1 polymer ?
#
loop_
_entity_poly.entity_id
_entity_poly.type
_entity_poly.pdbx_seq_one_letter_code
_entity_poly.pdbx_strand_id
1 'polypeptide(L)'
;ADCVQRGHHFVIVDEVDSILIDEARTPLIISGPASGDVNRWYTEFAKIARRLKEDRDYEVDEKKRTIGVLEPGIDKVEDFLGIDNLYEQANTPLISFLNNAIKAKALFARDKEYVVQNGEVLIVDEHTGRILPGRRYNEGLHQAIEAKEGVQIKAENQTLATVTLQNYFLMYDKLSGMTGTAETEAAEFNSTYKLGVIPIPPNKPMIRIDQPDLVYKNERAKFDQVVEDIVERHDAGQPVLVGTTSVEKSEYLSKLLARRGVKHEVLNAKNHAREAAIVAQACRKGAVTVATNMAGRGTDIMLGGNAEYIAVAEMAALGLDPEEHSEEYEQQWPEVLERVQEAVAEEAEEVAELGGLYVLGTERHESRRIDNQLRGRAGRQGDPGESRFYLSMTDDLMRLFNTGAARALMASDSIPDDMAIESRVVSNSIKQAQGHVESRNAEIRKNVFKYDVVLNEQRESIYADRRAILEGDDLGEKVQGFISGAIEDVVATHTVGAPDDWDVDALETELKQLYPMTVTVDEIIEDAGGMGKVQVDDLVRELQADAALAYEQREELLGEEATRELERRVVLQVIDRKWRDHLYEMDSLKDGIGLRAMAQRDPLVEYQREGYTMFQQMLGAIREESIGFLMNLDVKVTETEAEDGSTKRHIQLQAKGLEQQAPAQQQLNYSAADEQGQVKVTDGRGVVKIGATRAAMRKEMTQGTASALREAAAEHGDDGGEVAAGRPAATKAPAKPAGKPAPKGGAKGKPKSGNPAKGGQQQGRSAADLAREQRQAAQRRQQRGTFGQKD
;
A
#
# COMPACT_ATOMS: atom_id res chain seq x y z
N ALA A 1 14.95 22.82 11.92
CA ALA A 1 15.96 22.55 10.88
C ALA A 1 15.91 21.07 10.45
N ASP A 2 14.71 20.50 10.31
CA ASP A 2 14.51 19.05 10.14
C ASP A 2 14.05 18.67 8.71
N CYS A 3 13.68 19.66 7.88
CA CYS A 3 13.32 19.43 6.48
C CYS A 3 14.56 19.06 5.65
N VAL A 4 14.54 17.88 5.01
CA VAL A 4 15.65 17.39 4.18
C VAL A 4 15.52 17.78 2.70
N GLN A 5 14.30 18.06 2.23
CA GLN A 5 14.02 18.47 0.85
C GLN A 5 14.01 20.00 0.72
N ARG A 6 14.28 20.50 -0.51
CA ARG A 6 14.40 21.94 -0.85
C ARG A 6 13.42 22.38 -1.94
N GLY A 7 12.23 21.79 -1.94
CA GLY A 7 11.20 21.99 -2.98
C GLY A 7 11.31 21.02 -4.16
N HIS A 8 10.36 21.13 -5.10
CA HIS A 8 10.17 20.22 -6.24
C HIS A 8 10.35 20.98 -7.57
N HIS A 9 11.59 21.11 -8.04
CA HIS A 9 11.90 21.95 -9.21
C HIS A 9 11.82 21.18 -10.53
N PHE A 10 12.63 20.14 -10.67
CA PHE A 10 12.69 19.32 -11.88
C PHE A 10 12.94 17.86 -11.55
N VAL A 11 12.23 16.98 -12.24
CA VAL A 11 12.43 15.53 -12.14
C VAL A 11 12.48 14.87 -13.51
N ILE A 12 13.43 13.94 -13.64
CA ILE A 12 13.53 13.01 -14.76
C ILE A 12 13.30 11.63 -14.17
N VAL A 13 12.14 11.05 -14.46
CA VAL A 13 11.76 9.72 -13.98
C VAL A 13 12.33 8.70 -14.96
N ASP A 14 13.38 8.01 -14.55
CA ASP A 14 13.81 6.80 -15.25
C ASP A 14 12.75 5.71 -15.07
N GLU A 15 12.56 4.87 -16.08
CA GLU A 15 11.58 3.79 -16.05
C GLU A 15 10.15 4.27 -15.72
N VAL A 16 9.77 5.38 -16.37
CA VAL A 16 8.58 6.18 -16.07
C VAL A 16 7.27 5.39 -16.12
N ASP A 17 7.19 4.37 -16.96
CA ASP A 17 6.02 3.49 -17.05
C ASP A 17 5.87 2.61 -15.82
N SER A 18 6.95 2.09 -15.25
CA SER A 18 6.81 1.31 -14.01
C SER A 18 6.47 2.18 -12.81
N ILE A 19 7.11 3.34 -12.68
CA ILE A 19 6.89 4.20 -11.51
C ILE A 19 5.51 4.86 -11.58
N LEU A 20 5.20 5.52 -12.70
CA LEU A 20 3.99 6.34 -12.82
C LEU A 20 2.74 5.54 -13.23
N ILE A 21 2.89 4.28 -13.67
CA ILE A 21 1.77 3.40 -14.08
C ILE A 21 1.70 2.12 -13.25
N ASP A 22 2.79 1.35 -13.07
CA ASP A 22 2.68 0.07 -12.32
C ASP A 22 2.62 0.27 -10.80
N GLU A 23 3.47 1.13 -10.25
CA GLU A 23 3.58 1.39 -8.81
C GLU A 23 2.53 2.39 -8.32
N ALA A 24 2.05 3.24 -9.22
CA ALA A 24 1.02 4.25 -8.96
C ALA A 24 -0.38 3.67 -8.63
N ARG A 25 -0.47 2.34 -8.44
CA ARG A 25 -1.64 1.64 -7.89
C ARG A 25 -1.76 1.79 -6.37
N THR A 26 -0.64 2.02 -5.69
CA THR A 26 -0.56 2.08 -4.23
C THR A 26 -0.04 3.45 -3.78
N PRO A 27 -0.74 4.15 -2.87
CA PRO A 27 -0.25 5.39 -2.31
C PRO A 27 0.96 5.16 -1.38
N LEU A 28 1.75 6.20 -1.19
CA LEU A 28 2.79 6.24 -0.15
C LEU A 28 2.12 6.63 1.17
N ILE A 29 2.20 5.75 2.17
CA ILE A 29 1.55 5.94 3.47
C ILE A 29 2.61 5.85 4.57
N ILE A 30 2.60 6.83 5.46
CA ILE A 30 3.29 6.78 6.75
C ILE A 30 2.24 6.51 7.82
N SER A 31 2.39 5.41 8.56
CA SER A 31 1.50 5.06 9.65
C SER A 31 2.21 5.13 11.00
N GLY A 32 1.45 5.45 12.05
CA GLY A 32 1.95 5.45 13.43
C GLY A 32 0.88 4.95 14.40
N PRO A 33 1.26 4.68 15.66
CA PRO A 33 0.32 4.19 16.65
C PRO A 33 -0.80 5.22 16.88
N ALA A 34 -2.04 4.75 16.87
CA ALA A 34 -3.19 5.57 17.16
C ALA A 34 -3.22 5.95 18.65
N SER A 35 -3.57 7.20 18.91
CA SER A 35 -3.75 7.73 20.26
C SER A 35 -5.24 7.69 20.63
N GLY A 36 -5.63 6.80 21.56
CA GLY A 36 -7.01 6.77 22.08
C GLY A 36 -7.46 5.39 22.59
N ASP A 37 -8.61 5.37 23.28
CA ASP A 37 -9.26 4.16 23.82
C ASP A 37 -10.22 3.51 22.80
N VAL A 38 -9.81 3.49 21.52
CA VAL A 38 -10.60 3.02 20.35
C VAL A 38 -10.95 1.52 20.48
N ASN A 39 -10.20 0.78 21.30
CA ASN A 39 -10.37 -0.64 21.56
C ASN A 39 -11.77 -1.02 22.08
N ARG A 40 -12.49 -0.08 22.71
CA ARG A 40 -13.87 -0.33 23.17
C ARG A 40 -14.82 -0.65 22.02
N TRP A 41 -14.75 0.11 20.92
CA TRP A 41 -15.67 -0.03 19.79
C TRP A 41 -15.51 -1.37 19.08
N TYR A 42 -14.27 -1.81 18.85
CA TYR A 42 -13.99 -3.15 18.33
C TYR A 42 -14.65 -4.26 19.16
N THR A 43 -14.62 -4.12 20.48
CA THR A 43 -15.23 -5.10 21.40
C THR A 43 -16.76 -5.10 21.31
N GLU A 44 -17.39 -3.92 21.20
CA GLU A 44 -18.85 -3.82 21.04
C GLU A 44 -19.31 -4.31 19.68
N PHE A 45 -18.66 -3.92 18.58
CA PHE A 45 -19.02 -4.39 17.23
C PHE A 45 -18.78 -5.89 17.04
N ALA A 46 -17.79 -6.48 17.71
CA ALA A 46 -17.63 -7.94 17.74
C ALA A 46 -18.82 -8.66 18.44
N LYS A 47 -19.48 -8.03 19.42
CA LYS A 47 -20.72 -8.54 20.03
C LYS A 47 -21.92 -8.37 19.10
N ILE A 48 -22.03 -7.21 18.45
CA ILE A 48 -23.10 -6.89 17.50
C ILE A 48 -23.06 -7.84 16.32
N ALA A 49 -21.88 -8.03 15.69
CA ALA A 49 -21.71 -8.90 14.53
C ALA A 49 -22.15 -10.35 14.81
N ARG A 50 -22.00 -10.86 16.03
CA ARG A 50 -22.49 -12.21 16.42
C ARG A 50 -24.02 -12.33 16.37
N ARG A 51 -24.75 -11.23 16.58
CA ARG A 51 -26.23 -11.20 16.56
C ARG A 51 -26.80 -11.04 15.16
N LEU A 52 -26.05 -10.44 14.24
CA LEU A 52 -26.43 -10.31 12.83
C LEU A 52 -26.45 -11.67 12.13
N LYS A 53 -27.38 -11.86 11.20
CA LYS A 53 -27.54 -13.08 10.41
C LYS A 53 -27.26 -12.80 8.93
N GLU A 54 -26.48 -13.69 8.33
CA GLU A 54 -26.25 -13.74 6.88
C GLU A 54 -27.56 -13.96 6.11
N ASP A 55 -27.65 -13.41 4.90
CA ASP A 55 -28.84 -13.40 4.01
C ASP A 55 -30.07 -12.62 4.53
N ARG A 56 -29.98 -12.02 5.73
CA ARG A 56 -31.02 -11.16 6.28
C ARG A 56 -30.51 -9.78 6.65
N ASP A 57 -29.40 -9.74 7.38
CA ASP A 57 -28.83 -8.52 7.94
C ASP A 57 -27.60 -8.05 7.15
N TYR A 58 -26.91 -8.97 6.48
CA TYR A 58 -25.80 -8.69 5.57
C TYR A 58 -25.68 -9.78 4.50
N GLU A 59 -25.07 -9.44 3.37
CA GLU A 59 -24.70 -10.33 2.27
C GLU A 59 -23.18 -10.49 2.17
N VAL A 60 -22.73 -11.64 1.65
CA VAL A 60 -21.31 -11.97 1.48
C VAL A 60 -21.04 -12.35 0.03
N ASP A 61 -20.11 -11.65 -0.63
CA ASP A 61 -19.58 -12.05 -1.93
C ASP A 61 -18.21 -12.70 -1.72
N GLU A 62 -18.19 -14.04 -1.66
CA GLU A 62 -16.95 -14.82 -1.46
C GLU A 62 -15.93 -14.62 -2.59
N LYS A 63 -16.38 -14.36 -3.83
CA LYS A 63 -15.48 -14.21 -4.98
C LYS A 63 -14.74 -12.88 -4.93
N LYS A 64 -15.43 -11.82 -4.54
CA LYS A 64 -14.84 -10.49 -4.37
C LYS A 64 -14.26 -10.28 -2.98
N ARG A 65 -14.51 -11.20 -2.03
CA ARG A 65 -14.18 -11.08 -0.61
C ARG A 65 -14.71 -9.77 -0.01
N THR A 66 -15.92 -9.40 -0.40
CA THR A 66 -16.61 -8.20 0.07
C THR A 66 -17.89 -8.56 0.80
N ILE A 67 -18.35 -7.68 1.68
CA ILE A 67 -19.64 -7.81 2.36
C ILE A 67 -20.51 -6.60 2.04
N GLY A 68 -21.82 -6.77 2.04
CA GLY A 68 -22.81 -5.70 1.97
C GLY A 68 -23.69 -5.74 3.21
N VAL A 69 -23.83 -4.63 3.93
CA VAL A 69 -24.79 -4.54 5.05
C VAL A 69 -26.16 -4.18 4.48
N LEU A 70 -27.19 -4.94 4.85
CA LEU A 70 -28.57 -4.71 4.38
C LEU A 70 -29.30 -3.78 5.35
N GLU A 71 -30.37 -3.13 4.89
CA GLU A 71 -31.22 -2.23 5.67
C GLU A 71 -31.67 -2.84 7.03
N PRO A 72 -32.15 -4.10 7.11
CA PRO A 72 -32.52 -4.70 8.40
C PRO A 72 -31.33 -4.93 9.35
N GLY A 73 -30.11 -4.96 8.82
CA GLY A 73 -28.88 -5.02 9.60
C GLY A 73 -28.48 -3.66 10.17
N ILE A 74 -28.74 -2.58 9.42
CA ILE A 74 -28.50 -1.19 9.85
C ILE A 74 -29.44 -0.84 11.01
N ASP A 75 -30.75 -1.07 10.86
CA ASP A 75 -31.75 -0.80 11.91
C ASP A 75 -31.39 -1.49 13.25
N LYS A 76 -30.92 -2.74 13.19
CA LYS A 76 -30.51 -3.50 14.37
C LYS A 76 -29.27 -2.95 15.06
N VAL A 77 -28.36 -2.36 14.29
CA VAL A 77 -27.13 -1.76 14.81
C VAL A 77 -27.48 -0.43 15.47
N GLU A 78 -28.34 0.37 14.84
CA GLU A 78 -28.89 1.62 15.37
C GLU A 78 -29.63 1.40 16.70
N ASP A 79 -30.55 0.44 16.73
CA ASP A 79 -31.28 0.02 17.94
C ASP A 79 -30.33 -0.41 19.08
N PHE A 80 -29.24 -1.09 18.75
CA PHE A 80 -28.31 -1.61 19.76
C PHE A 80 -27.41 -0.51 20.33
N LEU A 81 -27.04 0.46 19.50
CA LEU A 81 -26.21 1.60 19.89
C LEU A 81 -27.03 2.73 20.49
N GLY A 82 -28.35 2.74 20.29
CA GLY A 82 -29.23 3.82 20.71
C GLY A 82 -29.00 5.11 19.93
N ILE A 83 -28.65 4.97 18.64
CA ILE A 83 -28.43 6.09 17.72
C ILE A 83 -29.56 6.11 16.68
N ASP A 84 -29.95 7.30 16.25
CA ASP A 84 -31.04 7.45 15.28
C ASP A 84 -30.62 7.09 13.86
N ASN A 85 -29.35 7.37 13.50
CA ASN A 85 -28.83 7.09 12.17
C ASN A 85 -27.32 6.82 12.18
N LEU A 86 -26.93 5.64 11.70
CA LEU A 86 -25.52 5.22 11.59
C LEU A 86 -24.74 6.05 10.54
N TYR A 87 -25.43 6.69 9.60
CA TYR A 87 -24.86 7.52 8.54
C TYR A 87 -24.76 9.01 8.89
N GLU A 88 -25.05 9.40 10.13
CA GLU A 88 -24.71 10.73 10.61
C GLU A 88 -23.19 10.92 10.68
N GLN A 89 -22.74 12.16 10.44
CA GLN A 89 -21.31 12.48 10.35
C GLN A 89 -20.54 12.06 11.61
N ALA A 90 -21.12 12.28 12.80
CA ALA A 90 -20.54 11.88 14.08
C ALA A 90 -20.36 10.36 14.24
N ASN A 91 -21.15 9.56 13.50
CA ASN A 91 -21.17 8.11 13.56
C ASN A 91 -20.36 7.44 12.43
N THR A 92 -19.79 8.22 11.50
CA THR A 92 -19.02 7.70 10.34
C THR A 92 -17.95 6.66 10.71
N PRO A 93 -17.14 6.82 11.78
CA PRO A 93 -16.16 5.80 12.18
C PRO A 93 -16.78 4.46 12.57
N LEU A 94 -18.02 4.45 13.07
CA LEU A 94 -18.75 3.25 13.48
C LEU A 94 -19.04 2.31 12.31
N ILE A 95 -19.19 2.86 11.10
CA ILE A 95 -19.41 2.08 9.87
C ILE A 95 -18.20 1.19 9.58
N SER A 96 -16.98 1.72 9.72
CA SER A 96 -15.76 0.95 9.52
C SER A 96 -15.66 -0.20 10.53
N PHE A 97 -15.93 0.04 11.81
CA PHE A 97 -15.95 -1.01 12.83
C PHE A 97 -17.01 -2.09 12.56
N LEU A 98 -18.21 -1.70 12.13
CA LEU A 98 -19.27 -2.64 11.75
C LEU A 98 -18.84 -3.52 10.57
N ASN A 99 -18.33 -2.88 9.50
CA ASN A 99 -17.91 -3.56 8.29
C ASN A 99 -16.77 -4.55 8.60
N ASN A 100 -15.76 -4.11 9.36
CA ASN A 100 -14.65 -4.94 9.78
C ASN A 100 -15.08 -6.09 10.71
N ALA A 101 -16.02 -5.86 11.62
CA ALA A 101 -16.53 -6.92 12.49
C ALA A 101 -17.31 -8.00 11.71
N ILE A 102 -18.11 -7.60 10.71
CA ILE A 102 -18.82 -8.54 9.83
C ILE A 102 -17.84 -9.25 8.90
N LYS A 103 -16.87 -8.55 8.30
CA LYS A 103 -15.79 -9.16 7.48
C LYS A 103 -15.03 -10.19 8.31
N ALA A 104 -14.55 -9.82 9.50
CA ALA A 104 -13.85 -10.72 10.41
C ALA A 104 -14.71 -11.95 10.76
N LYS A 105 -16.02 -11.78 10.94
CA LYS A 105 -16.94 -12.90 11.22
C LYS A 105 -17.13 -13.82 10.01
N ALA A 106 -17.43 -13.28 8.83
CA ALA A 106 -17.91 -14.03 7.67
C ALA A 106 -16.79 -14.53 6.74
N LEU A 107 -15.74 -13.73 6.53
CA LEU A 107 -14.69 -14.01 5.54
C LEU A 107 -13.39 -14.59 6.13
N PHE A 108 -13.21 -14.49 7.45
CA PHE A 108 -11.98 -14.91 8.13
C PHE A 108 -12.28 -15.97 9.19
N ALA A 109 -12.03 -17.22 8.85
CA ALA A 109 -12.20 -18.37 9.73
C ALA A 109 -10.92 -18.67 10.50
N ARG A 110 -11.12 -19.05 11.76
CA ARG A 110 -10.06 -19.56 12.60
C ARG A 110 -9.58 -20.92 12.08
N ASP A 111 -8.29 -21.16 12.19
CA ASP A 111 -7.57 -22.36 11.73
C ASP A 111 -7.51 -22.52 10.20
N LYS A 112 -7.90 -21.49 9.45
CA LYS A 112 -7.80 -21.44 7.99
C LYS A 112 -7.05 -20.20 7.52
N GLU A 113 -7.61 -19.01 7.74
CA GLU A 113 -6.95 -17.75 7.38
C GLU A 113 -6.00 -17.24 8.50
N TYR A 114 -6.27 -17.60 9.76
CA TYR A 114 -5.42 -17.26 10.90
C TYR A 114 -5.53 -18.29 12.04
N VAL A 115 -4.58 -18.28 12.96
CA VAL A 115 -4.60 -19.06 14.21
C VAL A 115 -4.38 -18.16 15.41
N VAL A 116 -4.93 -18.54 16.56
CA VAL A 116 -4.71 -17.82 17.83
C VAL A 116 -3.75 -18.61 18.69
N GLN A 117 -2.57 -18.07 18.97
CA GLN A 117 -1.55 -18.67 19.84
C GLN A 117 -0.99 -17.63 20.81
N ASN A 118 -0.76 -18.02 22.07
CA ASN A 118 -0.23 -17.13 23.12
C ASN A 118 -0.99 -15.81 23.33
N GLY A 119 -2.29 -15.79 23.03
CA GLY A 119 -3.08 -14.56 23.09
C GLY A 119 -2.73 -13.57 21.98
N GLU A 120 -2.26 -14.05 20.82
CA GLU A 120 -2.05 -13.25 19.62
C GLU A 120 -2.69 -13.94 18.40
N VAL A 121 -3.19 -13.12 17.46
CA VAL A 121 -3.70 -13.56 16.17
C VAL A 121 -2.53 -13.63 15.18
N LEU A 122 -2.25 -14.81 14.66
CA LEU A 122 -1.19 -15.04 13.68
C LEU A 122 -1.79 -15.46 12.34
N ILE A 123 -1.42 -14.75 11.27
CA ILE A 123 -1.92 -15.02 9.92
C ILE A 123 -1.34 -16.33 9.40
N VAL A 124 -2.17 -17.13 8.73
CA VAL A 124 -1.76 -18.35 8.03
C VAL A 124 -1.75 -18.08 6.53
N ASP A 125 -0.67 -18.49 5.88
CA ASP A 125 -0.58 -18.48 4.42
C ASP A 125 -1.56 -19.51 3.83
N GLU A 126 -2.46 -19.06 2.95
CA GLU A 126 -3.49 -19.87 2.32
C GLU A 126 -2.92 -21.03 1.48
N HIS A 127 -1.74 -20.86 0.89
CA HIS A 127 -1.13 -21.87 0.02
C HIS A 127 -0.28 -22.87 0.80
N THR A 128 0.47 -22.40 1.79
CA THR A 128 1.46 -23.23 2.48
C THR A 128 1.02 -23.72 3.86
N GLY A 129 -0.07 -23.15 4.41
CA GLY A 129 -0.51 -23.40 5.78
C GLY A 129 0.49 -22.93 6.84
N ARG A 130 1.50 -22.16 6.46
CA ARG A 130 2.54 -21.66 7.37
C ARG A 130 2.05 -20.44 8.11
N ILE A 131 2.40 -20.37 9.39
CA ILE A 131 2.18 -19.19 10.23
C ILE A 131 3.16 -18.10 9.79
N LEU A 132 2.66 -16.91 9.52
CA LEU A 132 3.43 -15.72 9.13
C LEU A 132 3.56 -14.78 10.33
N PRO A 133 4.59 -14.96 11.19
CA PRO A 133 4.77 -14.12 12.38
C PRO A 133 5.06 -12.67 12.00
N GLY A 134 4.51 -11.73 12.78
CA GLY A 134 4.70 -10.30 12.60
C GLY A 134 3.83 -9.64 11.51
N ARG A 135 3.06 -10.42 10.74
CA ARG A 135 2.08 -9.87 9.78
C ARG A 135 0.74 -9.59 10.45
N ARG A 136 0.13 -8.47 10.09
CA ARG A 136 -1.21 -8.04 10.56
C ARG A 136 -2.09 -7.69 9.36
N TYR A 137 -3.40 -7.77 9.55
CA TYR A 137 -4.35 -7.28 8.57
C TYR A 137 -4.50 -5.75 8.71
N ASN A 138 -4.74 -5.05 7.62
CA ASN A 138 -4.85 -3.59 7.58
C ASN A 138 -6.28 -3.11 7.91
N GLU A 139 -6.47 -1.78 7.98
CA GLU A 139 -7.80 -1.13 8.08
C GLU A 139 -8.64 -1.64 9.25
N GLY A 140 -8.05 -1.76 10.46
CA GLY A 140 -8.79 -2.23 11.63
C GLY A 140 -9.24 -3.70 11.62
N LEU A 141 -9.02 -4.45 10.52
CA LEU A 141 -9.50 -5.82 10.40
C LEU A 141 -8.79 -6.78 11.36
N HIS A 142 -7.51 -6.54 11.64
CA HIS A 142 -6.77 -7.37 12.59
C HIS A 142 -7.31 -7.17 14.02
N GLN A 143 -7.63 -5.94 14.39
CA GLN A 143 -8.25 -5.58 15.66
C GLN A 143 -9.66 -6.15 15.76
N ALA A 144 -10.42 -6.15 14.67
CA ALA A 144 -11.73 -6.79 14.60
C ALA A 144 -11.65 -8.32 14.79
N ILE A 145 -10.61 -8.98 14.26
CA ILE A 145 -10.36 -10.41 14.49
C ILE A 145 -9.89 -10.66 15.93
N GLU A 146 -9.01 -9.81 16.48
CA GLU A 146 -8.60 -9.86 17.89
C GLU A 146 -9.84 -9.75 18.80
N ALA A 147 -10.75 -8.81 18.53
CA ALA A 147 -12.00 -8.63 19.26
C ALA A 147 -12.99 -9.79 19.07
N LYS A 148 -13.09 -10.34 17.85
CA LYS A 148 -13.91 -11.54 17.54
C LYS A 148 -13.50 -12.71 18.43
N GLU A 149 -12.20 -12.95 18.56
CA GLU A 149 -11.62 -14.08 19.31
C GLU A 149 -11.42 -13.78 20.80
N GLY A 150 -11.71 -12.55 21.26
CA GLY A 150 -11.55 -12.13 22.66
C GLY A 150 -10.09 -11.99 23.10
N VAL A 151 -9.21 -11.70 22.14
CA VAL A 151 -7.78 -11.45 22.33
C VAL A 151 -7.55 -9.99 22.74
N GLN A 152 -6.44 -9.69 23.43
CA GLN A 152 -6.08 -8.31 23.75
C GLN A 152 -5.86 -7.52 22.45
N ILE A 153 -6.69 -6.50 22.25
CA ILE A 153 -6.63 -5.63 21.08
C ILE A 153 -5.41 -4.72 21.22
N LYS A 154 -4.49 -4.77 20.26
CA LYS A 154 -3.37 -3.83 20.24
C LYS A 154 -3.79 -2.55 19.52
N ALA A 155 -3.22 -1.42 19.92
CA ALA A 155 -3.48 -0.13 19.28
C ALA A 155 -3.34 -0.23 17.76
N GLU A 156 -4.31 0.37 17.07
CA GLU A 156 -4.32 0.46 15.62
C GLU A 156 -3.21 1.40 15.14
N ASN A 157 -2.72 1.17 13.91
CA ASN A 157 -1.87 2.13 13.25
C ASN A 157 -2.75 3.04 12.40
N GLN A 158 -2.69 4.34 12.63
CA GLN A 158 -3.40 5.35 11.84
C GLN A 158 -2.48 5.98 10.80
N THR A 159 -3.06 6.45 9.69
CA THR A 159 -2.37 7.23 8.67
C THR A 159 -1.94 8.58 9.26
N LEU A 160 -0.64 8.87 9.24
CA LEU A 160 -0.08 10.16 9.67
C LEU A 160 0.16 11.09 8.49
N ALA A 161 0.57 10.51 7.35
CA ALA A 161 0.74 11.23 6.09
C ALA A 161 0.51 10.24 4.95
N THR A 162 -0.12 10.72 3.89
CA THR A 162 -0.34 9.95 2.67
C THR A 162 -0.18 10.86 1.46
N VAL A 163 0.35 10.32 0.37
CA VAL A 163 0.39 10.96 -0.95
C VAL A 163 0.42 9.89 -2.02
N THR A 164 -0.34 10.07 -3.11
CA THR A 164 -0.21 9.20 -4.28
C THR A 164 1.04 9.55 -5.08
N LEU A 165 1.65 8.57 -5.77
CA LEU A 165 2.77 8.86 -6.67
C LEU A 165 2.38 9.91 -7.72
N GLN A 166 1.14 9.83 -8.20
CA GLN A 166 0.55 10.80 -9.12
C GLN A 166 0.71 12.24 -8.60
N ASN A 167 0.09 12.54 -7.45
CA ASN A 167 0.13 13.89 -6.88
C ASN A 167 1.53 14.29 -6.42
N TYR A 168 2.35 13.34 -5.96
CA TYR A 168 3.74 13.61 -5.61
C TYR A 168 4.55 14.16 -6.79
N PHE A 169 4.49 13.50 -7.95
CA PHE A 169 5.22 13.94 -9.15
C PHE A 169 4.60 15.18 -9.79
N LEU A 170 3.31 15.44 -9.59
CA LEU A 170 2.65 16.68 -10.04
C LEU A 170 3.08 17.91 -9.24
N MET A 171 3.70 17.75 -8.06
CA MET A 171 4.27 18.89 -7.32
C MET A 171 5.50 19.51 -8.00
N TYR A 172 6.13 18.83 -8.96
CA TYR A 172 7.32 19.33 -9.64
C TYR A 172 6.96 20.35 -10.72
N ASP A 173 7.67 21.49 -10.74
CA ASP A 173 7.46 22.52 -11.77
C ASP A 173 7.70 21.97 -13.19
N LYS A 174 8.65 21.04 -13.31
CA LYS A 174 8.93 20.32 -14.55
C LYS A 174 9.03 18.82 -14.30
N LEU A 175 8.27 18.05 -15.07
CA LEU A 175 8.25 16.59 -15.06
C LEU A 175 8.67 16.07 -16.44
N SER A 176 9.57 15.09 -16.46
CA SER A 176 9.95 14.35 -17.66
C SER A 176 10.29 12.91 -17.29
N GLY A 177 10.39 12.02 -18.28
CA GLY A 177 10.78 10.64 -18.02
C GLY A 177 11.23 9.90 -19.27
N MET A 178 11.81 8.73 -19.06
CA MET A 178 12.32 7.85 -20.12
C MET A 178 11.94 6.40 -19.83
N THR A 179 11.71 5.64 -20.91
CA THR A 179 11.44 4.20 -20.88
C THR A 179 11.42 3.66 -22.31
N GLY A 180 11.66 2.37 -22.47
CA GLY A 180 11.53 1.69 -23.76
C GLY A 180 10.08 1.44 -24.19
N THR A 181 9.09 1.61 -23.32
CA THR A 181 7.73 1.10 -23.56
C THR A 181 6.58 2.06 -23.19
N ALA A 182 6.76 3.37 -23.34
CA ALA A 182 5.74 4.37 -22.97
C ALA A 182 4.56 4.52 -23.95
N GLU A 183 4.69 4.09 -25.21
CA GLU A 183 3.72 4.42 -26.28
C GLU A 183 2.30 3.93 -26.00
N THR A 184 2.16 2.76 -25.37
CA THR A 184 0.84 2.19 -25.05
C THR A 184 0.08 3.02 -24.02
N GLU A 185 0.81 3.67 -23.10
CA GLU A 185 0.24 4.43 -21.98
C GLU A 185 0.20 5.94 -22.27
N ALA A 186 0.48 6.37 -23.51
CA ALA A 186 0.54 7.78 -23.88
C ALA A 186 -0.73 8.58 -23.52
N ALA A 187 -1.90 7.95 -23.63
CA ALA A 187 -3.17 8.56 -23.22
C ALA A 187 -3.27 8.76 -21.70
N GLU A 188 -2.78 7.81 -20.91
CA GLU A 188 -2.77 7.90 -19.44
C GLU A 188 -1.74 8.95 -18.97
N PHE A 189 -0.54 8.96 -19.56
CA PHE A 189 0.49 9.97 -19.32
C PHE A 189 0.00 11.38 -19.60
N ASN A 190 -0.68 11.60 -20.73
CA ASN A 190 -1.19 12.91 -21.07
C ASN A 190 -2.39 13.31 -20.19
N SER A 191 -3.33 12.40 -19.92
CA SER A 191 -4.52 12.74 -19.13
C SER A 191 -4.17 13.06 -17.67
N THR A 192 -3.29 12.28 -17.05
CA THR A 192 -2.91 12.39 -15.62
C THR A 192 -1.78 13.39 -15.40
N TYR A 193 -0.68 13.27 -16.14
CA TYR A 193 0.57 14.01 -15.89
C TYR A 193 0.86 15.13 -16.89
N LYS A 194 0.00 15.32 -17.90
CA LYS A 194 0.22 16.24 -19.03
C LYS A 194 1.54 15.96 -19.78
N LEU A 195 1.97 14.70 -19.78
CA LEU A 195 3.18 14.24 -20.45
C LEU A 195 2.87 13.74 -21.87
N GLY A 196 3.58 14.30 -22.85
CA GLY A 196 3.61 13.76 -24.21
C GLY A 196 4.64 12.64 -24.34
N VAL A 197 4.32 11.61 -25.11
CA VAL A 197 5.24 10.51 -25.43
C VAL A 197 5.80 10.72 -26.84
N ILE A 198 7.13 10.74 -26.95
CA ILE A 198 7.84 10.88 -28.22
C ILE A 198 8.67 9.62 -28.46
N PRO A 199 8.33 8.78 -29.45
CA PRO A 199 9.15 7.62 -29.79
C PRO A 199 10.46 8.08 -30.46
N ILE A 200 11.58 7.79 -29.81
CA ILE A 200 12.92 8.07 -30.35
C ILE A 200 13.35 6.89 -31.24
N PRO A 201 13.78 7.13 -32.49
CA PRO A 201 14.28 6.08 -33.35
C PRO A 201 15.50 5.37 -32.72
N PRO A 202 15.63 4.04 -32.87
CA PRO A 202 16.78 3.33 -32.34
C PRO A 202 18.06 3.70 -33.11
N ASN A 203 19.20 3.64 -32.42
CA ASN A 203 20.53 3.94 -33.00
C ASN A 203 20.88 3.00 -34.18
N LYS A 204 20.49 1.73 -34.08
CA LYS A 204 20.66 0.70 -35.11
C LYS A 204 19.32 0.00 -35.39
N PRO A 205 19.12 -0.57 -36.59
CA PRO A 205 17.90 -1.31 -36.93
C PRO A 205 17.69 -2.51 -35.99
N MET A 206 16.46 -2.69 -35.50
CA MET A 206 16.09 -3.83 -34.66
C MET A 206 15.85 -5.07 -35.53
N ILE A 207 16.63 -6.13 -35.29
CA ILE A 207 16.59 -7.39 -36.06
C ILE A 207 16.17 -8.62 -35.23
N ARG A 208 15.72 -8.41 -33.99
CA ARG A 208 15.26 -9.49 -33.10
C ARG A 208 14.08 -10.25 -33.72
N ILE A 209 14.11 -11.56 -33.60
CA ILE A 209 13.03 -12.45 -34.05
C ILE A 209 12.08 -12.71 -32.88
N ASP A 210 10.88 -12.12 -32.93
CA ASP A 210 9.82 -12.38 -31.95
C ASP A 210 8.93 -13.54 -32.45
N GLN A 211 9.13 -14.72 -31.86
CA GLN A 211 8.42 -15.95 -32.22
C GLN A 211 6.96 -15.94 -31.71
N PRO A 212 6.06 -16.69 -32.37
CA PRO A 212 4.70 -16.88 -31.87
C PRO A 212 4.69 -17.63 -30.52
N ASP A 213 3.62 -17.43 -29.76
CA ASP A 213 3.44 -18.08 -28.46
C ASP A 213 3.11 -19.57 -28.62
N LEU A 214 3.71 -20.41 -27.78
CA LEU A 214 3.37 -21.82 -27.66
C LEU A 214 2.44 -22.03 -26.46
N VAL A 215 1.26 -22.59 -26.69
CA VAL A 215 0.24 -22.78 -25.64
C VAL A 215 0.01 -24.25 -25.36
N TYR A 216 0.16 -24.64 -24.10
CA TYR A 216 0.01 -26.01 -23.62
C TYR A 216 -1.23 -26.18 -22.76
N LYS A 217 -1.67 -27.43 -22.61
CA LYS A 217 -2.89 -27.77 -21.88
C LYS A 217 -2.78 -27.56 -20.38
N ASN A 218 -1.62 -27.87 -19.79
CA ASN A 218 -1.36 -27.76 -18.36
C ASN A 218 0.05 -27.22 -18.08
N GLU A 219 0.28 -26.70 -16.87
CA GLU A 219 1.57 -26.09 -16.48
C GLU A 219 2.71 -27.10 -16.52
N ARG A 220 2.45 -28.37 -16.20
CA ARG A 220 3.50 -29.41 -16.20
C ARG A 220 4.08 -29.62 -17.59
N ALA A 221 3.23 -29.84 -18.59
CA ALA A 221 3.66 -30.01 -19.98
C ALA A 221 4.38 -28.76 -20.52
N LYS A 222 3.89 -27.56 -20.14
CA LYS A 222 4.57 -26.29 -20.44
C LYS A 222 6.00 -26.30 -19.91
N PHE A 223 6.21 -26.57 -18.62
CA PHE A 223 7.54 -26.52 -18.02
C PHE A 223 8.46 -27.63 -18.52
N ASP A 224 7.94 -28.83 -18.81
CA ASP A 224 8.73 -29.91 -19.41
C ASP A 224 9.28 -29.48 -20.79
N GLN A 225 8.45 -28.83 -21.62
CA GLN A 225 8.86 -28.30 -22.93
C GLN A 225 9.77 -27.08 -22.85
N VAL A 226 9.55 -26.18 -21.89
CA VAL A 226 10.46 -25.06 -21.60
C VAL A 226 11.87 -25.57 -21.28
N VAL A 227 11.96 -26.64 -20.47
CA VAL A 227 13.25 -27.23 -20.11
C VAL A 227 13.92 -27.88 -21.31
N GLU A 228 13.16 -28.55 -22.20
CA GLU A 228 13.72 -29.13 -23.44
C GLU A 228 14.30 -28.05 -24.36
N ASP A 229 13.60 -26.93 -24.58
CA ASP A 229 14.10 -25.80 -25.37
C ASP A 229 15.37 -25.18 -24.75
N ILE A 230 15.37 -24.96 -23.42
CA ILE A 230 16.55 -24.43 -22.72
C ILE A 230 17.76 -25.36 -22.88
N VAL A 231 17.57 -26.68 -22.75
CA VAL A 231 18.65 -27.65 -22.90
C VAL A 231 19.21 -27.65 -24.32
N GLU A 232 18.36 -27.66 -25.35
CA GLU A 232 18.80 -27.62 -26.75
C GLU A 232 19.63 -26.36 -27.05
N ARG A 233 19.18 -25.21 -26.55
CA ARG A 233 19.85 -23.91 -26.74
C ARG A 233 21.15 -23.83 -25.94
N HIS A 234 21.14 -24.31 -24.70
CA HIS A 234 22.32 -24.38 -23.84
C HIS A 234 23.41 -25.28 -24.43
N ASP A 235 23.03 -26.46 -24.93
CA ASP A 235 23.95 -27.41 -25.57
C ASP A 235 24.52 -26.84 -26.89
N ALA A 236 23.75 -26.03 -27.61
CA ALA A 236 24.22 -25.25 -28.76
C ALA A 236 25.11 -24.05 -28.37
N GLY A 237 25.18 -23.70 -27.08
CA GLY A 237 25.97 -22.58 -26.55
C GLY A 237 25.27 -21.21 -26.57
N GLN A 238 23.99 -21.15 -26.95
CA GLN A 238 23.24 -19.88 -26.99
C GLN A 238 22.83 -19.45 -25.56
N PRO A 239 23.06 -18.19 -25.15
CA PRO A 239 22.63 -17.71 -23.85
C PRO A 239 21.11 -17.57 -23.76
N VAL A 240 20.55 -17.95 -22.60
CA VAL A 240 19.11 -17.96 -22.35
C VAL A 240 18.74 -17.16 -21.10
N LEU A 241 17.82 -16.21 -21.25
CA LEU A 241 17.16 -15.50 -20.16
C LEU A 241 15.71 -15.96 -20.04
N VAL A 242 15.36 -16.53 -18.90
CA VAL A 242 14.00 -17.03 -18.61
C VAL A 242 13.28 -16.08 -17.67
N GLY A 243 12.15 -15.53 -18.09
CA GLY A 243 11.25 -14.73 -17.25
C GLY A 243 10.12 -15.57 -16.65
N THR A 244 9.96 -15.48 -15.33
CA THR A 244 8.84 -16.09 -14.59
C THR A 244 8.06 -15.03 -13.82
N THR A 245 6.81 -15.32 -13.44
CA THR A 245 5.94 -14.36 -12.72
C THR A 245 6.07 -14.45 -11.19
N SER A 246 6.68 -15.50 -10.67
CA SER A 246 6.79 -15.73 -9.22
C SER A 246 8.06 -16.49 -8.83
N VAL A 247 8.50 -16.28 -7.59
CA VAL A 247 9.65 -16.97 -6.98
C VAL A 247 9.43 -18.48 -6.95
N GLU A 248 8.21 -18.92 -6.63
CA GLU A 248 7.88 -20.35 -6.59
C GLU A 248 8.09 -21.03 -7.95
N LYS A 249 7.68 -20.37 -9.05
CA LYS A 249 7.85 -20.89 -10.41
C LYS A 249 9.31 -20.87 -10.85
N SER A 250 10.09 -19.86 -10.44
CA SER A 250 11.55 -19.84 -10.65
C SER A 250 12.26 -21.00 -9.94
N GLU A 251 11.93 -21.24 -8.67
CA GLU A 251 12.48 -22.36 -7.89
C GLU A 251 12.06 -23.73 -8.47
N TYR A 252 10.82 -23.82 -8.97
CA TYR A 252 10.34 -25.03 -9.64
C TYR A 252 11.12 -25.30 -10.93
N LEU A 253 11.30 -24.30 -11.78
CA LEU A 253 12.09 -24.41 -13.01
C LEU A 253 13.56 -24.74 -12.71
N SER A 254 14.15 -24.08 -11.71
CA SER A 254 15.52 -24.33 -11.25
C SER A 254 15.74 -25.81 -10.90
N LYS A 255 14.81 -26.43 -10.17
CA LYS A 255 14.87 -27.87 -9.86
C LYS A 255 14.83 -28.75 -11.10
N LEU A 256 14.04 -28.38 -12.12
CA LEU A 256 13.97 -29.14 -13.37
C LEU A 256 15.25 -29.02 -14.19
N LEU A 257 15.82 -27.82 -14.27
CA LEU A 257 17.10 -27.56 -14.94
C LEU A 257 18.25 -28.31 -14.25
N ALA A 258 18.30 -28.28 -12.92
CA ALA A 258 19.30 -29.00 -12.13
C ALA A 258 19.24 -30.52 -12.39
N ARG A 259 18.04 -31.10 -12.51
CA ARG A 259 17.87 -32.53 -12.85
C ARG A 259 18.39 -32.89 -14.24
N ARG A 260 18.39 -31.93 -15.17
CA ARG A 260 18.95 -32.08 -16.53
C ARG A 260 20.44 -31.74 -16.61
N GLY A 261 21.06 -31.32 -15.50
CA GLY A 261 22.49 -30.98 -15.45
C GLY A 261 22.85 -29.60 -15.99
N VAL A 262 21.86 -28.72 -16.23
CA VAL A 262 22.10 -27.36 -16.74
C VAL A 262 22.47 -26.43 -15.59
N LYS A 263 23.67 -25.85 -15.65
CA LYS A 263 24.10 -24.81 -14.71
C LYS A 263 23.33 -23.52 -15.01
N HIS A 264 22.69 -22.96 -13.99
CA HIS A 264 21.85 -21.77 -14.14
C HIS A 264 21.90 -20.91 -12.87
N GLU A 265 21.60 -19.63 -13.05
CA GLU A 265 21.50 -18.66 -11.94
C GLU A 265 20.04 -18.22 -11.77
N VAL A 266 19.60 -17.99 -10.53
CA VAL A 266 18.22 -17.59 -10.20
C VAL A 266 18.21 -16.22 -9.53
N LEU A 267 17.45 -15.28 -10.08
CA LEU A 267 17.32 -13.90 -9.63
C LEU A 267 15.92 -13.69 -9.04
N ASN A 268 15.87 -13.39 -7.73
CA ASN A 268 14.64 -13.34 -6.95
C ASN A 268 14.27 -11.91 -6.46
N ALA A 269 14.90 -10.86 -7.00
CA ALA A 269 14.74 -9.45 -6.61
C ALA A 269 15.01 -9.18 -5.11
N LYS A 270 15.96 -9.90 -4.51
CA LYS A 270 16.33 -9.75 -3.08
C LYS A 270 17.63 -8.99 -2.87
N ASN A 271 18.60 -9.14 -3.77
CA ASN A 271 19.91 -8.50 -3.64
C ASN A 271 20.29 -7.87 -4.98
N HIS A 272 19.98 -6.58 -5.12
CA HIS A 272 20.17 -5.86 -6.38
C HIS A 272 21.63 -5.85 -6.86
N ALA A 273 22.61 -5.71 -5.96
CA ALA A 273 24.02 -5.66 -6.33
C ALA A 273 24.52 -7.00 -6.88
N ARG A 274 24.21 -8.11 -6.19
CA ARG A 274 24.58 -9.45 -6.66
C ARG A 274 23.84 -9.81 -7.94
N GLU A 275 22.56 -9.45 -8.04
CA GLU A 275 21.76 -9.73 -9.22
C GLU A 275 22.27 -8.95 -10.44
N ALA A 276 22.66 -7.69 -10.29
CA ALA A 276 23.28 -6.90 -11.34
C ALA A 276 24.56 -7.57 -11.87
N ALA A 277 25.43 -8.06 -10.98
CA ALA A 277 26.65 -8.77 -11.39
C ALA A 277 26.36 -10.05 -12.19
N ILE A 278 25.32 -10.80 -11.81
CA ILE A 278 24.89 -12.00 -12.56
C ILE A 278 24.33 -11.61 -13.92
N VAL A 279 23.46 -10.60 -13.99
CA VAL A 279 22.84 -10.14 -15.24
C VAL A 279 23.85 -9.58 -16.22
N ALA A 280 24.86 -8.88 -15.72
CA ALA A 280 25.99 -8.39 -16.49
C ALA A 280 26.75 -9.53 -17.21
N GLN A 281 26.68 -10.76 -16.70
CA GLN A 281 27.30 -11.95 -17.27
C GLN A 281 26.30 -12.91 -17.94
N ALA A 282 25.01 -12.56 -18.00
CA ALA A 282 23.94 -13.45 -18.45
C ALA A 282 23.99 -13.79 -19.95
N CYS A 283 24.74 -13.04 -20.75
CA CYS A 283 24.85 -13.25 -22.20
C CYS A 283 26.20 -13.82 -22.65
N ARG A 284 26.85 -14.55 -21.75
CA ARG A 284 28.03 -15.38 -22.06
C ARG A 284 27.62 -16.70 -22.68
N LYS A 285 28.52 -17.34 -23.42
CA LYS A 285 28.24 -18.59 -24.12
C LYS A 285 27.73 -19.67 -23.16
N GLY A 286 26.57 -20.24 -23.47
CA GLY A 286 25.90 -21.26 -22.67
C GLY A 286 25.34 -20.77 -21.33
N ALA A 287 25.32 -19.46 -21.04
CA ALA A 287 24.76 -18.96 -19.78
C ALA A 287 23.23 -19.13 -19.74
N VAL A 288 22.69 -19.60 -18.62
CA VAL A 288 21.25 -19.70 -18.38
C VAL A 288 20.90 -18.93 -17.12
N THR A 289 20.03 -17.93 -17.26
CA THR A 289 19.61 -17.06 -16.16
C THR A 289 18.09 -17.08 -16.03
N VAL A 290 17.58 -17.37 -14.83
CA VAL A 290 16.16 -17.37 -14.51
C VAL A 290 15.85 -16.14 -13.67
N ALA A 291 14.98 -15.27 -14.16
CA ALA A 291 14.58 -14.03 -13.49
C ALA A 291 13.10 -14.08 -13.08
N THR A 292 12.83 -13.78 -11.81
CA THR A 292 11.45 -13.53 -11.33
C THR A 292 11.04 -12.10 -11.65
N ASN A 293 9.92 -11.93 -12.36
CA ASN A 293 9.36 -10.65 -12.79
C ASN A 293 10.41 -9.76 -13.46
N MET A 294 10.75 -8.65 -12.80
CA MET A 294 11.71 -7.65 -13.26
C MET A 294 13.05 -7.73 -12.50
N ALA A 295 13.40 -8.89 -11.94
CA ALA A 295 14.74 -9.07 -11.35
C ALA A 295 15.81 -8.81 -12.41
N GLY A 296 16.87 -8.09 -12.04
CA GLY A 296 17.89 -7.68 -13.00
C GLY A 296 17.57 -6.43 -13.83
N ARG A 297 16.54 -5.66 -13.44
CA ARG A 297 16.23 -4.39 -14.10
C ARG A 297 17.31 -3.33 -13.87
N GLY A 298 17.53 -2.46 -14.86
CA GLY A 298 18.54 -1.41 -14.82
C GLY A 298 19.95 -1.88 -15.24
N THR A 299 20.19 -3.20 -15.33
CA THR A 299 21.46 -3.73 -15.83
C THR A 299 21.34 -4.13 -17.29
N ASP A 300 22.33 -3.70 -18.07
CA ASP A 300 22.40 -4.00 -19.47
C ASP A 300 22.97 -5.40 -19.75
N ILE A 301 22.26 -6.17 -20.57
CA ILE A 301 22.67 -7.50 -21.03
C ILE A 301 23.33 -7.32 -22.40
N MET A 302 24.66 -7.34 -22.43
CA MET A 302 25.48 -7.20 -23.64
C MET A 302 26.03 -8.56 -24.06
N LEU A 303 26.09 -8.85 -25.37
CA LEU A 303 26.68 -10.09 -25.88
C LEU A 303 28.14 -10.22 -25.39
N GLY A 304 28.55 -11.42 -24.98
CA GLY A 304 29.88 -11.67 -24.40
C GLY A 304 30.03 -11.21 -22.94
N GLY A 305 29.05 -10.49 -22.39
CA GLY A 305 29.04 -9.95 -21.02
C GLY A 305 29.47 -8.48 -20.94
N ASN A 306 29.38 -7.90 -19.74
CA ASN A 306 29.81 -6.53 -19.49
C ASN A 306 31.30 -6.46 -19.12
N ALA A 307 32.09 -5.85 -20.00
CA ALA A 307 33.54 -5.73 -19.84
C ALA A 307 33.95 -5.01 -18.55
N GLU A 308 33.22 -3.98 -18.10
CA GLU A 308 33.55 -3.26 -16.86
C GLU A 308 33.36 -4.14 -15.64
N TYR A 309 32.25 -4.87 -15.56
CA TYR A 309 31.98 -5.80 -14.44
C TYR A 309 32.99 -6.95 -14.40
N ILE A 310 33.40 -7.46 -15.56
CA ILE A 310 34.42 -8.50 -15.65
C ILE A 310 35.78 -7.94 -15.23
N ALA A 311 36.15 -6.74 -15.69
CA ALA A 311 37.39 -6.08 -15.29
C ALA A 311 37.44 -5.81 -13.78
N VAL A 312 36.36 -5.32 -13.16
CA VAL A 312 36.28 -5.16 -11.70
C VAL A 312 36.48 -6.49 -10.97
N ALA A 313 35.84 -7.57 -11.45
CA ALA A 313 35.98 -8.89 -10.85
C ALA A 313 37.42 -9.45 -10.98
N GLU A 314 38.09 -9.20 -12.11
CA GLU A 314 39.50 -9.56 -12.30
C GLU A 314 40.44 -8.72 -11.43
N MET A 315 40.20 -7.41 -11.30
CA MET A 315 40.97 -6.53 -10.39
C MET A 315 40.82 -6.97 -8.93
N ALA A 316 39.60 -7.33 -8.52
CA ALA A 316 39.35 -7.89 -7.19
C ALA A 316 40.07 -9.24 -7.00
N ALA A 317 40.14 -10.08 -8.02
CA ALA A 317 40.90 -11.33 -7.99
C ALA A 317 42.43 -11.12 -7.91
N LEU A 318 42.92 -9.99 -8.42
CA LEU A 318 44.29 -9.51 -8.23
C LEU A 318 44.53 -8.90 -6.82
N GLY A 319 43.48 -8.77 -6.01
CA GLY A 319 43.53 -8.19 -4.66
C GLY A 319 43.55 -6.67 -4.65
N LEU A 320 43.21 -6.02 -5.76
CA LEU A 320 43.18 -4.56 -5.89
C LEU A 320 41.77 -4.05 -5.64
N ASP A 321 41.66 -3.19 -4.63
CA ASP A 321 40.42 -2.51 -4.26
C ASP A 321 40.48 -1.02 -4.67
N PRO A 322 39.42 -0.45 -5.28
CA PRO A 322 39.40 0.93 -5.74
C PRO A 322 39.64 1.97 -4.63
N GLU A 323 39.26 1.66 -3.39
CA GLU A 323 39.36 2.57 -2.24
C GLU A 323 40.66 2.34 -1.46
N GLU A 324 41.00 1.08 -1.17
CA GLU A 324 42.19 0.76 -0.38
C GLU A 324 43.49 0.87 -1.20
N HIS A 325 43.43 0.59 -2.51
CA HIS A 325 44.60 0.47 -3.40
C HIS A 325 44.46 1.36 -4.66
N SER A 326 43.90 2.56 -4.52
CA SER A 326 43.52 3.45 -5.62
C SER A 326 44.63 3.71 -6.66
N GLU A 327 45.87 4.00 -6.25
CA GLU A 327 46.96 4.29 -7.19
C GLU A 327 47.41 3.07 -8.01
N GLU A 328 47.39 1.88 -7.43
CA GLU A 328 47.73 0.62 -8.11
C GLU A 328 46.58 0.14 -9.00
N TYR A 329 45.35 0.35 -8.53
CA TYR A 329 44.12 0.07 -9.28
C TYR A 329 44.08 0.89 -10.58
N GLU A 330 44.25 2.22 -10.50
CA GLU A 330 44.23 3.11 -11.67
C GLU A 330 45.37 2.86 -12.66
N GLN A 331 46.51 2.34 -12.19
CA GLN A 331 47.63 1.98 -13.08
C GLN A 331 47.36 0.72 -13.90
N GLN A 332 46.74 -0.31 -13.30
CA GLN A 332 46.49 -1.58 -13.97
C GLN A 332 45.14 -1.62 -14.69
N TRP A 333 44.20 -0.76 -14.30
CA TRP A 333 42.86 -0.70 -14.87
C TRP A 333 42.82 -0.59 -16.40
N PRO A 334 43.61 0.29 -17.07
CA PRO A 334 43.56 0.40 -18.53
C PRO A 334 43.97 -0.89 -19.24
N GLU A 335 45.02 -1.57 -18.76
CA GLU A 335 45.53 -2.81 -19.35
C GLU A 335 44.54 -3.97 -19.16
N VAL A 336 43.96 -4.09 -17.95
CA VAL A 336 42.95 -5.12 -17.66
C VAL A 336 41.68 -4.88 -18.46
N LEU A 337 41.21 -3.63 -18.53
CA LEU A 337 40.00 -3.28 -19.27
C LEU A 337 40.17 -3.55 -20.77
N GLU A 338 41.30 -3.16 -21.38
CA GLU A 338 41.57 -3.41 -22.80
C GLU A 338 41.59 -4.91 -23.11
N ARG A 339 42.31 -5.71 -22.30
CA ARG A 339 42.33 -7.18 -22.46
C ARG A 339 40.94 -7.81 -22.31
N VAL A 340 40.16 -7.37 -21.32
CA VAL A 340 38.80 -7.88 -21.10
C VAL A 340 37.87 -7.45 -22.24
N GLN A 341 38.01 -6.24 -22.76
CA GLN A 341 37.23 -5.76 -23.91
C GLN A 341 37.50 -6.61 -25.16
N GLU A 342 38.77 -6.95 -25.45
CA GLU A 342 39.10 -7.85 -26.56
C GLU A 342 38.49 -9.23 -26.38
N ALA A 343 38.60 -9.82 -25.19
CA ALA A 343 38.02 -11.13 -24.89
C ALA A 343 36.48 -11.15 -24.97
N VAL A 344 35.83 -10.09 -24.48
CA VAL A 344 34.38 -9.92 -24.56
C VAL A 344 33.94 -9.72 -26.01
N ALA A 345 34.70 -8.98 -26.82
CA ALA A 345 34.39 -8.78 -28.24
C ALA A 345 34.45 -10.09 -29.03
N GLU A 346 35.46 -10.93 -28.78
CA GLU A 346 35.56 -12.27 -29.39
C GLU A 346 34.38 -13.16 -28.98
N GLU A 347 34.05 -13.23 -27.68
CA GLU A 347 32.91 -14.00 -27.19
C GLU A 347 31.56 -13.44 -27.71
N ALA A 348 31.46 -12.12 -27.89
CA ALA A 348 30.27 -11.46 -28.44
C ALA A 348 30.02 -11.85 -29.90
N GLU A 349 31.07 -11.95 -30.74
CA GLU A 349 30.95 -12.43 -32.12
C GLU A 349 30.48 -13.89 -32.16
N GLU A 350 31.06 -14.77 -31.32
CA GLU A 350 30.60 -16.16 -31.23
C GLU A 350 29.12 -16.25 -30.81
N VAL A 351 28.71 -15.50 -29.79
CA VAL A 351 27.31 -15.48 -29.32
C VAL A 351 26.38 -14.92 -30.39
N ALA A 352 26.82 -13.93 -31.16
CA ALA A 352 26.05 -13.38 -32.28
C ALA A 352 25.82 -14.44 -33.38
N GLU A 353 26.83 -15.23 -33.73
CA GLU A 353 26.71 -16.34 -34.69
C GLU A 353 25.75 -17.45 -34.19
N LEU A 354 25.69 -17.66 -32.87
CA LEU A 354 24.75 -18.58 -32.23
C LEU A 354 23.31 -18.05 -32.15
N GLY A 355 23.04 -16.86 -32.70
CA GLY A 355 21.71 -16.25 -32.75
C GLY A 355 21.45 -15.23 -31.64
N GLY A 356 22.46 -14.86 -30.85
CA GLY A 356 22.37 -13.86 -29.78
C GLY A 356 21.57 -14.32 -28.56
N LEU A 357 21.14 -13.38 -27.73
CA LEU A 357 20.36 -13.69 -26.52
C LEU A 357 18.98 -14.27 -26.89
N TYR A 358 18.66 -15.43 -26.32
CA TYR A 358 17.31 -15.99 -26.35
C TYR A 358 16.53 -15.62 -25.09
N VAL A 359 15.39 -14.97 -25.26
CA VAL A 359 14.50 -14.60 -24.15
C VAL A 359 13.26 -15.48 -24.15
N LEU A 360 13.06 -16.20 -23.05
CA LEU A 360 11.93 -17.10 -22.85
C LEU A 360 11.01 -16.58 -21.76
N GLY A 361 9.77 -16.25 -22.10
CA GLY A 361 8.71 -15.96 -21.13
C GLY A 361 7.95 -17.23 -20.77
N THR A 362 7.85 -17.57 -19.48
CA THR A 362 7.12 -18.77 -19.03
C THR A 362 5.62 -18.54 -18.83
N GLU A 363 5.18 -17.27 -18.84
CA GLU A 363 3.80 -16.79 -18.70
C GLU A 363 3.65 -15.39 -19.30
N ARG A 364 2.41 -14.97 -19.51
CA ARG A 364 2.07 -13.57 -19.80
C ARG A 364 1.94 -12.78 -18.51
N HIS A 365 2.51 -11.58 -18.47
CA HIS A 365 2.28 -10.64 -17.39
C HIS A 365 0.91 -9.97 -17.50
N GLU A 366 0.52 -9.25 -16.45
CA GLU A 366 -0.73 -8.48 -16.39
C GLU A 366 -0.84 -7.42 -17.51
N SER A 367 0.31 -6.94 -18.01
CA SER A 367 0.37 -5.99 -19.11
C SER A 367 1.30 -6.47 -20.21
N ARG A 368 0.92 -6.18 -21.46
CA ARG A 368 1.72 -6.43 -22.65
C ARG A 368 3.02 -5.63 -22.64
N ARG A 369 3.05 -4.50 -21.94
CA ARG A 369 4.22 -3.65 -21.77
C ARG A 369 5.36 -4.40 -21.09
N ILE A 370 5.07 -5.05 -19.96
CA ILE A 370 6.05 -5.82 -19.19
C ILE A 370 6.57 -7.00 -20.02
N ASP A 371 5.70 -7.66 -20.78
CA ASP A 371 6.12 -8.70 -21.72
C ASP A 371 7.09 -8.16 -22.79
N ASN A 372 6.84 -6.96 -23.32
CA ASN A 372 7.71 -6.33 -24.30
C ASN A 372 9.04 -5.86 -23.69
N GLN A 373 9.06 -5.45 -22.42
CA GLN A 373 10.30 -5.16 -21.70
C GLN A 373 11.15 -6.41 -21.56
N LEU A 374 10.55 -7.57 -21.25
CA LEU A 374 11.25 -8.85 -21.21
C LEU A 374 11.84 -9.17 -22.60
N ARG A 375 11.05 -9.10 -23.68
CA ARG A 375 11.56 -9.27 -25.06
C ARG A 375 12.70 -8.30 -25.40
N GLY A 376 12.57 -7.05 -24.94
CA GLY A 376 13.54 -5.96 -25.12
C GLY A 376 14.90 -6.20 -24.45
N ARG A 377 15.03 -7.25 -23.63
CA ARG A 377 16.34 -7.70 -23.13
C ARG A 377 17.22 -8.27 -24.24
N ALA A 378 16.62 -8.82 -25.31
CA ALA A 378 17.34 -9.29 -26.50
C ALA A 378 17.32 -8.29 -27.65
N GLY A 379 18.31 -8.41 -28.54
CA GLY A 379 18.42 -7.64 -29.78
C GLY A 379 18.73 -6.15 -29.59
N ARG A 380 19.55 -5.84 -28.59
CA ARG A 380 19.97 -4.48 -28.25
C ARG A 380 20.99 -3.99 -29.27
N GLN A 381 21.02 -2.68 -29.55
CA GLN A 381 21.96 -2.09 -30.54
C GLN A 381 22.03 -2.86 -31.88
N GLY A 382 20.92 -3.42 -32.34
CA GLY A 382 20.85 -4.18 -33.60
C GLY A 382 21.51 -5.56 -33.56
N ASP A 383 21.79 -6.08 -32.37
CA ASP A 383 22.29 -7.44 -32.17
C ASP A 383 21.25 -8.48 -32.62
N PRO A 384 21.69 -9.69 -33.04
CA PRO A 384 20.79 -10.81 -33.20
C PRO A 384 20.17 -11.20 -31.85
N GLY A 385 18.99 -11.79 -31.90
CA GLY A 385 18.30 -12.27 -30.72
C GLY A 385 16.97 -12.88 -31.09
N GLU A 386 16.46 -13.72 -30.19
CA GLU A 386 15.18 -14.40 -30.36
C GLU A 386 14.36 -14.26 -29.07
N SER A 387 13.04 -14.14 -29.20
CA SER A 387 12.14 -14.18 -28.04
C SER A 387 10.96 -15.10 -28.27
N ARG A 388 10.50 -15.81 -27.22
CA ARG A 388 9.33 -16.69 -27.29
C ARG A 388 8.62 -16.75 -25.94
N PHE A 389 7.29 -16.92 -25.96
CA PHE A 389 6.51 -17.18 -24.76
C PHE A 389 5.91 -18.58 -24.78
N TYR A 390 6.02 -19.28 -23.66
CA TYR A 390 5.41 -20.57 -23.37
C TYR A 390 4.28 -20.32 -22.39
N LEU A 391 3.07 -20.73 -22.72
CA LEU A 391 1.87 -20.44 -21.94
C LEU A 391 1.12 -21.73 -21.63
N SER A 392 0.34 -21.71 -20.57
CA SER A 392 -0.59 -22.77 -20.24
C SER A 392 -2.01 -22.25 -20.14
N MET A 393 -2.96 -23.09 -20.54
CA MET A 393 -4.38 -22.84 -20.30
C MET A 393 -4.72 -22.82 -18.79
N THR A 394 -3.86 -23.38 -17.93
CA THR A 394 -4.00 -23.34 -16.46
C THR A 394 -3.28 -22.17 -15.79
N ASP A 395 -2.55 -21.33 -16.53
CA ASP A 395 -1.85 -20.16 -15.97
C ASP A 395 -2.85 -19.16 -15.35
N ASP A 396 -2.37 -18.33 -14.41
CA ASP A 396 -3.21 -17.40 -13.64
C ASP A 396 -4.03 -16.44 -14.51
N LEU A 397 -3.40 -15.86 -15.55
CA LEU A 397 -4.09 -15.01 -16.51
C LEU A 397 -5.21 -15.77 -17.21
N MET A 398 -4.99 -17.01 -17.62
CA MET A 398 -6.00 -17.81 -18.32
C MET A 398 -7.12 -18.24 -17.37
N ARG A 399 -6.80 -18.58 -16.12
CA ARG A 399 -7.77 -18.97 -15.08
C ARG A 399 -8.80 -17.87 -14.80
N LEU A 400 -8.36 -16.61 -14.78
CA LEU A 400 -9.23 -15.46 -14.51
C LEU A 400 -10.26 -15.19 -15.63
N PHE A 401 -9.97 -15.60 -16.87
CA PHE A 401 -10.80 -15.28 -18.05
C PHE A 401 -11.40 -16.50 -18.76
N ASN A 402 -11.22 -17.72 -18.23
CA ASN A 402 -11.67 -18.97 -18.86
C ASN A 402 -13.19 -19.13 -18.85
N THR A 403 -13.85 -18.59 -19.88
CA THR A 403 -15.27 -18.72 -20.16
C THR A 403 -15.53 -19.95 -21.03
N GLY A 404 -15.60 -21.14 -20.41
CA GLY A 404 -16.25 -22.35 -20.95
C GLY A 404 -15.56 -23.08 -22.11
N ALA A 405 -15.13 -22.37 -23.17
CA ALA A 405 -14.57 -22.96 -24.39
C ALA A 405 -13.15 -23.52 -24.20
N ALA A 406 -12.29 -22.83 -23.43
CA ALA A 406 -10.96 -23.35 -23.13
C ALA A 406 -11.04 -24.56 -22.16
N ARG A 407 -11.99 -24.59 -21.23
CA ARG A 407 -12.27 -25.78 -20.40
C ARG A 407 -12.77 -26.98 -21.22
N ALA A 408 -13.57 -26.75 -22.27
CA ALA A 408 -14.01 -27.81 -23.18
C ALA A 408 -12.86 -28.39 -24.02
N LEU A 409 -11.91 -27.54 -24.46
CA LEU A 409 -10.68 -27.98 -25.15
C LEU A 409 -9.73 -28.73 -24.21
N MET A 410 -9.58 -28.29 -22.95
CA MET A 410 -8.81 -29.00 -21.91
C MET A 410 -9.39 -30.38 -21.58
N ALA A 411 -10.71 -30.55 -21.69
CA ALA A 411 -11.39 -31.81 -21.44
C ALA A 411 -11.39 -32.76 -22.66
N SER A 412 -10.81 -32.33 -23.79
CA SER A 412 -10.73 -33.15 -24.99
C SER A 412 -9.53 -34.11 -24.92
N ASP A 413 -9.79 -35.41 -24.93
CA ASP A 413 -8.76 -36.46 -25.00
C ASP A 413 -8.04 -36.52 -26.36
N SER A 414 -8.50 -35.73 -27.35
CA SER A 414 -7.95 -35.73 -28.71
C SER A 414 -6.69 -34.87 -28.88
N ILE A 415 -6.33 -34.05 -27.88
CA ILE A 415 -5.14 -33.18 -27.93
C ILE A 415 -4.14 -33.73 -26.90
N PRO A 416 -3.00 -34.28 -27.35
CA PRO A 416 -1.91 -34.69 -26.48
C PRO A 416 -1.44 -33.52 -25.59
N ASP A 417 -1.07 -33.81 -24.35
CA ASP A 417 -0.70 -32.78 -23.37
C ASP A 417 0.60 -32.03 -23.76
N ASP A 418 1.48 -32.68 -24.52
CA ASP A 418 2.76 -32.19 -25.04
C ASP A 418 2.65 -31.43 -26.38
N MET A 419 1.50 -31.48 -27.06
CA MET A 419 1.31 -30.80 -28.33
C MET A 419 1.01 -29.31 -28.12
N ALA A 420 1.85 -28.44 -28.69
CA ALA A 420 1.61 -27.00 -28.68
C ALA A 420 0.38 -26.63 -29.54
N ILE A 421 -0.51 -25.81 -28.97
CA ILE A 421 -1.70 -25.30 -29.64
C ILE A 421 -1.36 -23.96 -30.30
N GLU A 422 -0.92 -24.01 -31.55
CA GLU A 422 -0.72 -22.82 -32.37
C GLU A 422 -2.04 -22.41 -33.03
N SER A 423 -2.84 -21.59 -32.36
CA SER A 423 -4.09 -21.07 -32.92
C SER A 423 -4.22 -19.57 -32.74
N ARG A 424 -4.47 -18.87 -33.85
CA ARG A 424 -4.78 -17.43 -33.86
C ARG A 424 -5.94 -17.08 -32.92
N VAL A 425 -6.87 -18.00 -32.70
CA VAL A 425 -8.00 -17.80 -31.78
C VAL A 425 -7.54 -17.73 -30.32
N VAL A 426 -6.58 -18.58 -29.94
CA VAL A 426 -6.03 -18.62 -28.58
C VAL A 426 -5.18 -17.37 -28.33
N SER A 427 -4.30 -16.98 -29.26
CA SER A 427 -3.51 -15.75 -29.15
C SER A 427 -4.38 -14.50 -29.03
N ASN A 428 -5.48 -14.41 -29.78
CA ASN A 428 -6.44 -13.30 -29.66
C ASN A 428 -7.16 -13.29 -28.31
N SER A 429 -7.49 -14.46 -27.76
CA SER A 429 -8.14 -14.56 -26.44
C SER A 429 -7.20 -14.09 -25.33
N ILE A 430 -5.92 -14.47 -25.39
CA ILE A 430 -4.88 -14.01 -24.46
C ILE A 430 -4.74 -12.48 -24.53
N LYS A 431 -4.69 -11.92 -25.74
CA LYS A 431 -4.61 -10.46 -25.95
C LYS A 431 -5.81 -9.72 -25.33
N GLN A 432 -7.02 -10.29 -25.46
CA GLN A 432 -8.22 -9.72 -24.83
C GLN A 432 -8.17 -9.80 -23.30
N ALA A 433 -7.71 -10.93 -22.75
CA ALA A 433 -7.53 -11.10 -21.31
C ALA A 433 -6.55 -10.06 -20.74
N GLN A 434 -5.38 -9.88 -21.36
CA GLN A 434 -4.43 -8.82 -20.96
C GLN A 434 -5.05 -7.43 -21.05
N GLY A 435 -5.73 -7.09 -22.15
CA GLY A 435 -6.39 -5.78 -22.28
C GLY A 435 -7.48 -5.53 -21.23
N HIS A 436 -8.19 -6.57 -20.79
CA HIS A 436 -9.14 -6.44 -19.68
C HIS A 436 -8.44 -6.23 -18.33
N VAL A 437 -7.32 -6.91 -18.06
CA VAL A 437 -6.52 -6.68 -16.85
C VAL A 437 -5.94 -5.27 -16.84
N GLU A 438 -5.38 -4.81 -17.96
CA GLU A 438 -4.85 -3.45 -18.12
C GLU A 438 -5.94 -2.40 -17.88
N SER A 439 -7.11 -2.55 -18.49
CA SER A 439 -8.24 -1.64 -18.28
C SER A 439 -8.70 -1.62 -16.82
N ARG A 440 -8.75 -2.78 -16.15
CA ARG A 440 -9.11 -2.88 -14.73
C ARG A 440 -8.06 -2.17 -13.86
N ASN A 441 -6.78 -2.39 -14.14
CA ASN A 441 -5.69 -1.75 -13.41
C ASN A 441 -5.68 -0.23 -13.61
N ALA A 442 -5.93 0.25 -14.83
CA ALA A 442 -6.10 1.67 -15.13
C ALA A 442 -7.29 2.28 -14.38
N GLU A 443 -8.42 1.57 -14.28
CA GLU A 443 -9.57 2.02 -13.50
C GLU A 443 -9.26 2.10 -12.00
N ILE A 444 -8.55 1.11 -11.44
CA ILE A 444 -8.10 1.13 -10.04
C ILE A 444 -7.23 2.38 -9.79
N ARG A 445 -6.23 2.63 -10.63
CA ARG A 445 -5.37 3.82 -10.51
C ARG A 445 -6.14 5.12 -10.63
N LYS A 446 -7.04 5.20 -11.61
CA LYS A 446 -7.90 6.37 -11.81
C LYS A 446 -8.76 6.63 -10.58
N ASN A 447 -9.30 5.60 -9.95
CA ASN A 447 -10.08 5.73 -8.73
C ASN A 447 -9.20 6.17 -7.55
N VAL A 448 -8.04 5.54 -7.33
CA VAL A 448 -7.07 5.95 -6.30
C VAL A 448 -6.70 7.43 -6.46
N PHE A 449 -6.37 7.85 -7.68
CA PHE A 449 -6.04 9.24 -7.98
C PHE A 449 -7.23 10.19 -7.71
N LYS A 450 -8.44 9.86 -8.18
CA LYS A 450 -9.64 10.69 -7.96
C LYS A 450 -9.92 10.97 -6.49
N TYR A 451 -9.81 9.96 -5.62
CA TYR A 451 -10.02 10.14 -4.19
C TYR A 451 -8.90 10.97 -3.56
N ASP A 452 -7.64 10.78 -4.00
CA ASP A 452 -6.51 11.58 -3.48
C ASP A 452 -6.52 13.03 -3.99
N VAL A 453 -7.14 13.36 -5.14
CA VAL A 453 -7.30 14.76 -5.57
C VAL A 453 -8.05 15.59 -4.52
N VAL A 454 -9.11 15.02 -3.93
CA VAL A 454 -9.90 15.68 -2.88
C VAL A 454 -9.06 15.90 -1.62
N LEU A 455 -8.31 14.88 -1.20
CA LEU A 455 -7.39 14.99 -0.06
C LEU A 455 -6.21 15.92 -0.34
N ASN A 456 -5.77 16.01 -1.61
CA ASN A 456 -4.64 16.85 -2.01
C ASN A 456 -4.96 18.33 -1.84
N GLU A 457 -6.16 18.79 -2.23
CA GLU A 457 -6.58 20.18 -2.03
C GLU A 457 -6.56 20.56 -0.54
N GLN A 458 -7.08 19.68 0.33
CA GLN A 458 -7.06 19.87 1.78
C GLN A 458 -5.63 19.87 2.34
N ARG A 459 -4.81 18.91 1.87
CA ARG A 459 -3.41 18.74 2.27
C ARG A 459 -2.56 19.94 1.89
N GLU A 460 -2.74 20.50 0.69
CA GLU A 460 -2.03 21.71 0.23
C GLU A 460 -2.30 22.89 1.16
N SER A 461 -3.56 23.11 1.54
CA SER A 461 -3.92 24.15 2.50
C SER A 461 -3.22 23.96 3.86
N ILE A 462 -3.34 22.76 4.45
CA ILE A 462 -2.76 22.47 5.77
C ILE A 462 -1.23 22.51 5.73
N TYR A 463 -0.60 22.00 4.67
CA TYR A 463 0.86 21.98 4.55
C TYR A 463 1.43 23.37 4.27
N ALA A 464 0.69 24.24 3.58
CA ALA A 464 1.05 25.65 3.44
C ALA A 464 1.04 26.35 4.80
N ASP A 465 0.00 26.16 5.61
CA ASP A 465 -0.07 26.72 6.96
C ASP A 465 1.05 26.20 7.86
N ARG A 466 1.30 24.87 7.86
CA ARG A 466 2.40 24.27 8.62
C ARG A 466 3.76 24.82 8.19
N ARG A 467 3.99 25.01 6.89
CA ARG A 467 5.25 25.56 6.36
C ARG A 467 5.45 27.00 6.81
N ALA A 468 4.43 27.86 6.70
CA ALA A 468 4.48 29.25 7.16
C ALA A 468 4.86 29.33 8.66
N ILE A 469 4.25 28.49 9.50
CA ILE A 469 4.55 28.43 10.93
C ILE A 469 6.00 28.00 11.20
N LEU A 470 6.52 27.02 10.43
CA LEU A 470 7.89 26.51 10.59
C LEU A 470 8.96 27.46 10.05
N GLU A 471 8.65 28.24 9.03
CA GLU A 471 9.55 29.24 8.44
C GLU A 471 9.65 30.52 9.30
N GLY A 472 8.77 30.64 10.29
CA GLY A 472 8.83 31.69 11.31
C GLY A 472 8.06 32.96 10.94
N ASP A 473 7.05 32.84 10.08
CA ASP A 473 6.15 33.94 9.76
C ASP A 473 5.46 34.48 11.03
N ASP A 474 5.16 35.77 11.02
CA ASP A 474 4.36 36.39 12.09
C ASP A 474 2.92 35.86 12.02
N LEU A 475 2.48 35.21 13.10
CA LEU A 475 1.16 34.61 13.21
C LEU A 475 0.14 35.56 13.85
N GLY A 476 0.50 36.77 14.24
CA GLY A 476 -0.40 37.69 14.94
C GLY A 476 -1.70 37.97 14.19
N GLU A 477 -1.60 38.34 12.92
CA GLU A 477 -2.78 38.56 12.08
C GLU A 477 -3.62 37.29 11.90
N LYS A 478 -2.98 36.12 11.77
CA LYS A 478 -3.69 34.83 11.66
C LYS A 478 -4.42 34.48 12.95
N VAL A 479 -3.80 34.69 14.11
CA VAL A 479 -4.39 34.42 15.41
C VAL A 479 -5.55 35.35 15.69
N GLN A 480 -5.43 36.64 15.34
CA GLN A 480 -6.56 37.58 15.40
C GLN A 480 -7.73 37.12 14.52
N GLY A 481 -7.45 36.66 13.29
CA GLY A 481 -8.47 36.06 12.42
C GLY A 481 -9.09 34.78 13.01
N PHE A 482 -8.30 33.98 13.74
CA PHE A 482 -8.83 32.81 14.45
C PHE A 482 -9.78 33.24 15.57
N ILE A 483 -9.40 34.24 16.38
CA ILE A 483 -10.23 34.79 17.47
C ILE A 483 -11.57 35.26 16.91
N SER A 484 -11.55 36.11 15.89
CA SER A 484 -12.77 36.61 15.25
C SER A 484 -13.66 35.47 14.75
N GLY A 485 -13.08 34.49 14.04
CA GLY A 485 -13.82 33.37 13.48
C GLY A 485 -14.39 32.42 14.53
N ALA A 486 -13.65 32.11 15.60
CA ALA A 486 -14.15 31.24 16.67
C ALA A 486 -15.32 31.89 17.42
N ILE A 487 -15.25 33.20 17.69
CA ILE A 487 -16.35 33.92 18.34
C ILE A 487 -17.58 33.95 17.43
N GLU A 488 -17.40 34.20 16.13
CA GLU A 488 -18.48 34.13 15.14
C GLU A 488 -19.14 32.75 15.11
N ASP A 489 -18.34 31.67 15.09
CA ASP A 489 -18.83 30.29 15.05
C ASP A 489 -19.66 29.94 16.32
N VAL A 490 -19.16 30.32 17.50
CA VAL A 490 -19.84 30.07 18.78
C VAL A 490 -21.12 30.89 18.90
N VAL A 491 -21.08 32.18 18.57
CA VAL A 491 -22.27 33.04 18.59
C VAL A 491 -23.31 32.52 17.61
N ALA A 492 -22.92 32.16 16.38
CA ALA A 492 -23.84 31.64 15.37
C ALA A 492 -24.53 30.33 15.80
N THR A 493 -23.84 29.49 16.58
CA THR A 493 -24.36 28.22 17.07
C THR A 493 -25.47 28.42 18.11
N HIS A 494 -25.34 29.42 19.00
CA HIS A 494 -26.27 29.65 20.11
C HIS A 494 -27.32 30.75 19.87
N THR A 495 -27.20 31.50 18.76
CA THR A 495 -28.14 32.58 18.38
C THR A 495 -29.07 32.20 17.22
N VAL A 496 -29.45 30.92 17.14
CA VAL A 496 -30.36 30.42 16.09
C VAL A 496 -31.80 30.83 16.40
N GLY A 497 -32.42 31.64 15.54
CA GLY A 497 -33.84 31.99 15.64
C GLY A 497 -34.07 33.42 16.13
N ALA A 498 -35.22 33.66 16.78
CA ALA A 498 -35.52 34.97 17.34
C ALA A 498 -34.68 35.22 18.61
N PRO A 499 -34.39 36.48 18.98
CA PRO A 499 -33.62 36.79 20.19
C PRO A 499 -34.16 36.12 21.45
N ASP A 500 -35.48 35.98 21.59
CA ASP A 500 -36.08 35.33 22.75
C ASP A 500 -35.81 33.81 22.84
N ASP A 501 -35.36 33.18 21.74
CA ASP A 501 -35.03 31.75 21.66
C ASP A 501 -33.52 31.48 21.85
N TRP A 502 -32.69 32.51 22.02
CA TRP A 502 -31.23 32.35 22.16
C TRP A 502 -30.85 31.70 23.50
N ASP A 503 -29.88 30.78 23.46
CA ASP A 503 -29.33 30.15 24.66
C ASP A 503 -28.13 30.95 25.19
N VAL A 504 -28.44 32.03 25.91
CA VAL A 504 -27.44 32.97 26.46
C VAL A 504 -26.55 32.30 27.50
N ASP A 505 -27.10 31.40 28.32
CA ASP A 505 -26.36 30.68 29.36
C ASP A 505 -25.33 29.72 28.74
N ALA A 506 -25.72 28.98 27.68
CA ALA A 506 -24.81 28.11 26.96
C ALA A 506 -23.72 28.90 26.22
N LEU A 507 -24.11 30.00 25.55
CA LEU A 507 -23.19 30.91 24.87
C LEU A 507 -22.11 31.43 25.82
N GLU A 508 -22.50 31.97 26.98
CA GLU A 508 -21.56 32.51 27.95
C GLU A 508 -20.65 31.41 28.53
N THR A 509 -21.19 30.21 28.75
CA THR A 509 -20.41 29.07 29.26
C THR A 509 -19.32 28.64 28.28
N GLU A 510 -19.62 28.61 26.98
CA GLU A 510 -18.67 28.23 25.94
C GLU A 510 -17.60 29.32 25.72
N LEU A 511 -18.00 30.59 25.70
CA LEU A 511 -17.07 31.71 25.57
C LEU A 511 -16.09 31.82 26.76
N LYS A 512 -16.55 31.56 27.99
CA LYS A 512 -15.69 31.49 29.19
C LYS A 512 -14.64 30.38 29.13
N GLN A 513 -14.88 29.32 28.35
CA GLN A 513 -13.87 28.28 28.12
C GLN A 513 -12.83 28.70 27.08
N LEU A 514 -13.21 29.57 26.15
CA LEU A 514 -12.32 30.06 25.09
C LEU A 514 -11.34 31.11 25.61
N TYR A 515 -11.84 32.11 26.33
CA TYR A 515 -11.00 33.21 26.80
C TYR A 515 -11.53 33.82 28.11
N PRO A 516 -10.67 34.52 28.89
CA PRO A 516 -11.10 35.19 30.10
C PRO A 516 -11.92 36.45 29.76
N MET A 517 -13.24 36.27 29.64
CA MET A 517 -14.17 37.37 29.34
C MET A 517 -14.10 38.49 30.40
N THR A 518 -14.09 39.74 29.96
CA THR A 518 -14.20 40.90 30.87
C THR A 518 -15.60 41.49 30.92
N VAL A 519 -16.41 41.21 29.89
CA VAL A 519 -17.81 41.63 29.77
C VAL A 519 -18.69 40.38 29.69
N THR A 520 -19.81 40.38 30.41
CA THR A 520 -20.79 39.29 30.34
C THR A 520 -21.78 39.50 29.19
N VAL A 521 -22.33 38.40 28.65
CA VAL A 521 -23.30 38.50 27.54
C VAL A 521 -24.54 39.27 27.96
N ASP A 522 -24.97 39.14 29.22
CA ASP A 522 -26.10 39.89 29.78
C ASP A 522 -25.84 41.40 29.80
N GLU A 523 -24.63 41.85 30.14
CA GLU A 523 -24.27 43.27 30.12
C GLU A 523 -24.36 43.85 28.70
N ILE A 524 -23.94 43.09 27.68
CA ILE A 524 -24.05 43.50 26.27
C ILE A 524 -25.52 43.60 25.84
N ILE A 525 -26.35 42.65 26.27
CA ILE A 525 -27.79 42.63 25.97
C ILE A 525 -28.50 43.82 26.65
N GLU A 526 -28.14 44.13 27.89
CA GLU A 526 -28.68 45.28 28.63
C GLU A 526 -28.29 46.61 27.96
N ASP A 527 -27.03 46.76 27.55
CA ASP A 527 -26.53 47.97 26.88
C ASP A 527 -27.20 48.19 25.50
N ALA A 528 -27.51 47.12 24.78
CA ALA A 528 -28.28 47.16 23.53
C ALA A 528 -29.78 47.48 23.74
N GLY A 529 -30.24 47.60 24.99
CA GLY A 529 -31.60 47.98 25.34
C GLY A 529 -32.58 46.81 25.48
N GLY A 530 -32.06 45.63 25.81
CA GLY A 530 -32.80 44.40 26.11
C GLY A 530 -32.94 43.44 24.92
N MET A 531 -33.31 42.19 25.21
CA MET A 531 -33.29 41.06 24.27
C MET A 531 -33.92 41.33 22.91
N GLY A 532 -35.06 42.05 22.87
CA GLY A 532 -35.77 42.34 21.62
C GLY A 532 -35.10 43.36 20.69
N LYS A 533 -33.97 43.96 21.07
CA LYS A 533 -33.24 44.96 20.26
C LYS A 533 -31.81 44.54 19.91
N VAL A 534 -31.30 43.47 20.50
CA VAL A 534 -29.96 42.97 20.25
C VAL A 534 -29.89 42.39 18.84
N GLN A 535 -28.89 42.80 18.09
CA GLN A 535 -28.55 42.19 16.81
C GLN A 535 -27.34 41.27 17.00
N VAL A 536 -27.31 40.17 16.25
CA VAL A 536 -26.18 39.22 16.27
C VAL A 536 -24.87 39.95 15.93
N ASP A 537 -24.89 40.85 14.93
CA ASP A 537 -23.70 41.60 14.50
C ASP A 537 -23.13 42.51 15.61
N ASP A 538 -24.00 43.11 16.43
CA ASP A 538 -23.56 43.95 17.55
C ASP A 538 -22.96 43.08 18.66
N LEU A 539 -23.59 41.94 18.97
CA LEU A 539 -23.07 40.98 19.94
C LEU A 539 -21.69 40.43 19.52
N VAL A 540 -21.53 40.02 18.26
CA VAL A 540 -20.25 39.56 17.71
C VAL A 540 -19.19 40.65 17.82
N ARG A 541 -19.51 41.89 17.44
CA ARG A 541 -18.54 43.00 17.47
C ARG A 541 -18.03 43.29 18.88
N GLU A 542 -18.92 43.36 19.87
CA GLU A 542 -18.51 43.65 21.25
C GLU A 542 -17.69 42.50 21.85
N LEU A 543 -18.09 41.24 21.59
CA LEU A 543 -17.33 40.07 22.05
C LEU A 543 -15.95 39.95 21.37
N GLN A 544 -15.86 40.26 20.08
CA GLN A 544 -14.58 40.30 19.37
C GLN A 544 -13.65 41.39 19.93
N ALA A 545 -14.20 42.56 20.29
CA ALA A 545 -13.43 43.62 20.91
C ALA A 545 -12.92 43.23 22.31
N ASP A 546 -13.76 42.59 23.12
CA ASP A 546 -13.39 42.07 24.44
C ASP A 546 -12.28 41.01 24.34
N ALA A 547 -12.41 40.05 23.42
CA ALA A 547 -11.41 39.02 23.21
C ALA A 547 -10.08 39.58 22.68
N ALA A 548 -10.11 40.59 21.81
CA ALA A 548 -8.91 41.28 21.34
C ALA A 548 -8.17 42.00 22.48
N LEU A 549 -8.90 42.64 23.40
CA LEU A 549 -8.33 43.25 24.60
C LEU A 549 -7.73 42.21 25.55
N ALA A 550 -8.40 41.08 25.75
CA ALA A 550 -7.87 39.97 26.54
C ALA A 550 -6.58 39.41 25.93
N TYR A 551 -6.48 39.37 24.60
CA TYR A 551 -5.29 38.94 23.88
C TYR A 551 -4.12 39.93 24.05
N GLU A 552 -4.39 41.23 23.94
CA GLU A 552 -3.37 42.27 24.13
C GLU A 552 -2.81 42.23 25.56
N GLN A 553 -3.67 42.11 26.58
CA GLN A 553 -3.24 41.95 27.97
C GLN A 553 -2.39 40.68 28.18
N ARG A 554 -2.74 39.61 27.47
CA ARG A 554 -2.00 38.36 27.49
C ARG A 554 -0.61 38.51 26.85
N GLU A 555 -0.51 39.24 25.75
CA GLU A 555 0.75 39.56 25.08
C GLU A 555 1.64 40.45 25.95
N GLU A 556 1.08 41.44 26.65
CA GLU A 556 1.82 42.28 27.61
C GLU A 556 2.40 41.47 28.78
N LEU A 557 1.67 40.47 29.28
CA LEU A 557 2.09 39.60 30.38
C LEU A 557 3.27 38.68 30.00
N LEU A 558 3.28 38.16 28.78
CA LEU A 558 4.28 37.19 28.31
C LEU A 558 5.47 37.84 27.59
N GLY A 559 5.24 39.00 26.97
CA GLY A 559 6.17 39.66 26.06
C GLY A 559 6.09 39.11 24.64
N GLU A 560 6.26 39.99 23.65
CA GLU A 560 6.09 39.71 22.20
C GLU A 560 6.83 38.44 21.74
N GLU A 561 8.13 38.30 22.05
CA GLU A 561 8.95 37.16 21.59
C GLU A 561 8.46 35.81 22.15
N ALA A 562 7.97 35.79 23.39
CA ALA A 562 7.42 34.59 24.02
C ALA A 562 6.02 34.25 23.48
N THR A 563 5.19 35.26 23.22
CA THR A 563 3.86 35.12 22.63
C THR A 563 3.96 34.51 21.23
N ARG A 564 4.83 35.03 20.35
CA ARG A 564 5.03 34.47 18.99
C ARG A 564 5.50 33.02 19.02
N GLU A 565 6.39 32.66 19.95
CA GLU A 565 6.82 31.27 20.12
C GLU A 565 5.70 30.36 20.65
N LEU A 566 4.86 30.87 21.55
CA LEU A 566 3.68 30.16 22.05
C LEU A 566 2.66 29.93 20.95
N GLU A 567 2.33 30.95 20.17
CA GLU A 567 1.47 30.88 18.97
C GLU A 567 1.94 29.78 18.04
N ARG A 568 3.22 29.78 17.64
CA ARG A 568 3.79 28.76 16.75
C ARG A 568 3.62 27.36 17.31
N ARG A 569 3.96 27.13 18.59
CA ARG A 569 3.90 25.80 19.19
C ARG A 569 2.48 25.28 19.34
N VAL A 570 1.58 26.12 19.85
CA VAL A 570 0.17 25.77 20.07
C VAL A 570 -0.49 25.47 18.74
N VAL A 571 -0.43 26.40 17.79
CA VAL A 571 -1.12 26.26 16.50
C VAL A 571 -0.58 25.05 15.74
N LEU A 572 0.74 24.85 15.68
CA LEU A 572 1.32 23.68 15.02
C LEU A 572 0.90 22.36 15.67
N GLN A 573 0.89 22.28 17.01
CA GLN A 573 0.48 21.07 17.71
C GLN A 573 -1.01 20.75 17.50
N VAL A 574 -1.87 21.76 17.54
CA VAL A 574 -3.32 21.60 17.32
C VAL A 574 -3.59 21.17 15.88
N ILE A 575 -2.99 21.84 14.89
CA ILE A 575 -3.08 21.45 13.47
C ILE A 575 -2.63 19.99 13.30
N ASP A 576 -1.47 19.62 13.84
CA ASP A 576 -0.91 18.28 13.66
C ASP A 576 -1.77 17.18 14.29
N ARG A 577 -2.45 17.46 15.41
CA ARG A 577 -3.37 16.49 16.01
C ARG A 577 -4.67 16.41 15.21
N LYS A 578 -5.34 17.54 14.97
CA LYS A 578 -6.63 17.58 14.26
C LYS A 578 -6.52 17.05 12.83
N TRP A 579 -5.43 17.36 12.14
CA TRP A 579 -5.17 16.81 10.79
C TRP A 579 -5.01 15.30 10.81
N ARG A 580 -4.32 14.73 11.81
CA ARG A 580 -4.19 13.27 11.93
C ARG A 580 -5.52 12.60 12.22
N ASP A 581 -6.34 13.20 13.08
CA ASP A 581 -7.69 12.71 13.37
C ASP A 581 -8.55 12.75 12.10
N HIS A 582 -8.50 13.86 11.35
CA HIS A 582 -9.18 14.00 10.06
C HIS A 582 -8.72 12.96 9.03
N LEU A 583 -7.41 12.69 8.89
CA LEU A 583 -6.91 11.64 8.00
C LEU A 583 -7.50 10.26 8.35
N TYR A 584 -7.61 9.94 9.64
CA TYR A 584 -8.22 8.70 10.10
C TYR A 584 -9.72 8.62 9.75
N GLU A 585 -10.45 9.72 9.96
CA GLU A 585 -11.87 9.78 9.60
C GLU A 585 -12.08 9.74 8.08
N MET A 586 -11.19 10.35 7.29
CA MET A 586 -11.22 10.32 5.83
C MET A 586 -10.94 8.92 5.27
N ASP A 587 -10.00 8.19 5.85
CA ASP A 587 -9.78 6.77 5.51
C ASP A 587 -11.05 5.95 5.81
N SER A 588 -11.67 6.17 6.98
CA SER A 588 -12.93 5.51 7.37
C SER A 588 -14.08 5.86 6.42
N LEU A 589 -14.19 7.12 6.01
CA LEU A 589 -15.20 7.60 5.06
C LEU A 589 -15.01 6.94 3.69
N LYS A 590 -13.77 6.85 3.21
CA LYS A 590 -13.42 6.22 1.93
C LYS A 590 -13.85 4.75 1.90
N ASP A 591 -13.67 4.03 3.00
CA ASP A 591 -14.09 2.62 3.12
C ASP A 591 -15.62 2.48 3.18
N GLY A 592 -16.30 3.42 3.84
CA GLY A 592 -17.77 3.45 3.97
C GLY A 592 -18.53 3.89 2.71
N ILE A 593 -17.91 4.70 1.84
CA ILE A 593 -18.58 5.32 0.68
C ILE A 593 -19.09 4.29 -0.34
N GLY A 594 -18.44 3.13 -0.42
CA GLY A 594 -18.76 2.08 -1.40
C GLY A 594 -20.19 1.53 -1.24
N LEU A 595 -20.73 1.53 -0.01
CA LEU A 595 -22.09 1.08 0.29
C LEU A 595 -23.16 2.09 -0.17
N ARG A 596 -22.81 3.37 -0.26
CA ARG A 596 -23.73 4.45 -0.69
C ARG A 596 -23.99 4.42 -2.21
N ALA A 597 -23.13 3.75 -2.98
CA ALA A 597 -23.33 3.53 -4.41
C ALA A 597 -24.65 2.79 -4.75
N MET A 598 -25.24 2.08 -3.79
CA MET A 598 -26.52 1.39 -3.96
C MET A 598 -27.70 2.36 -4.20
N ALA A 599 -27.58 3.63 -3.81
CA ALA A 599 -28.63 4.65 -3.94
C ALA A 599 -28.59 5.45 -5.26
N GLN A 600 -27.87 4.96 -6.29
CA GLN A 600 -27.67 5.66 -7.59
C GLN A 600 -27.03 7.05 -7.50
N ARG A 601 -26.36 7.38 -6.39
CA ARG A 601 -25.54 8.59 -6.26
C ARG A 601 -24.08 8.26 -6.55
N ASP A 602 -23.37 9.19 -7.18
CA ASP A 602 -21.94 9.04 -7.46
C ASP A 602 -21.16 9.06 -6.13
N PRO A 603 -20.47 7.96 -5.75
CA PRO A 603 -19.74 7.90 -4.48
C PRO A 603 -18.66 8.98 -4.36
N LEU A 604 -18.04 9.40 -5.46
CA LEU A 604 -17.00 10.43 -5.43
C LEU A 604 -17.57 11.79 -5.02
N VAL A 605 -18.77 12.13 -5.49
CA VAL A 605 -19.43 13.41 -5.17
C VAL A 605 -19.84 13.44 -3.70
N GLU A 606 -20.35 12.33 -3.17
CA GLU A 606 -20.68 12.22 -1.74
C GLU A 606 -19.40 12.29 -0.88
N TYR A 607 -18.32 11.61 -1.30
CA TYR A 607 -17.02 11.69 -0.62
C TYR A 607 -16.46 13.12 -0.61
N GLN A 608 -16.56 13.85 -1.73
CA GLN A 608 -16.16 15.25 -1.81
C GLN A 608 -16.98 16.14 -0.87
N ARG A 609 -18.30 15.97 -0.87
CA ARG A 609 -19.20 16.78 -0.04
C ARG A 609 -18.95 16.54 1.44
N GLU A 610 -18.95 15.28 1.87
CA GLU A 610 -18.75 14.92 3.28
C GLU A 610 -17.34 15.25 3.74
N GLY A 611 -16.33 14.93 2.93
CA GLY A 611 -14.94 15.26 3.22
C GLY A 611 -14.71 16.77 3.33
N TYR A 612 -15.41 17.60 2.55
CA TYR A 612 -15.34 19.06 2.69
C TYR A 612 -16.01 19.55 3.97
N THR A 613 -17.17 19.00 4.35
CA THR A 613 -17.82 19.36 5.62
C THR A 613 -16.94 18.99 6.83
N MET A 614 -16.37 17.79 6.84
CA MET A 614 -15.43 17.36 7.89
C MET A 614 -14.18 18.26 7.93
N PHE A 615 -13.65 18.64 6.77
CA PHE A 615 -12.53 19.57 6.69
C PHE A 615 -12.87 20.95 7.29
N GLN A 616 -14.06 21.50 7.01
CA GLN A 616 -14.49 22.78 7.61
C GLN A 616 -14.67 22.67 9.13
N GLN A 617 -15.25 21.57 9.62
CA GLN A 617 -15.36 21.30 11.06
C GLN A 617 -14.00 21.18 11.71
N MET A 618 -13.06 20.48 11.07
CA MET A 618 -11.68 20.38 11.54
C MET A 618 -11.02 21.77 11.61
N LEU A 619 -11.20 22.62 10.59
CA LEU A 619 -10.67 23.99 10.59
C LEU A 619 -11.29 24.84 11.73
N GLY A 620 -12.59 24.74 11.96
CA GLY A 620 -13.26 25.38 13.10
C GLY A 620 -12.68 24.92 14.43
N ALA A 621 -12.57 23.60 14.63
CA ALA A 621 -11.99 23.02 15.84
C ALA A 621 -10.52 23.40 16.04
N ILE A 622 -9.74 23.58 14.96
CA ILE A 622 -8.36 24.08 15.04
C ILE A 622 -8.35 25.51 15.57
N ARG A 623 -9.23 26.40 15.07
CA ARG A 623 -9.32 27.79 15.55
C ARG A 623 -9.68 27.83 17.03
N GLU A 624 -10.80 27.22 17.38
CA GLU A 624 -11.36 27.19 18.74
C GLU A 624 -10.34 26.66 19.75
N GLU A 625 -9.76 25.50 19.47
CA GLU A 625 -8.83 24.86 20.40
C GLU A 625 -7.48 25.59 20.47
N SER A 626 -7.02 26.19 19.37
CA SER A 626 -5.81 27.02 19.40
C SER A 626 -5.99 28.23 20.30
N ILE A 627 -7.13 28.92 20.23
CA ILE A 627 -7.43 30.08 21.09
C ILE A 627 -7.57 29.66 22.54
N GLY A 628 -8.32 28.60 22.81
CA GLY A 628 -8.50 28.07 24.15
C GLY A 628 -7.16 27.75 24.82
N PHE A 629 -6.21 27.17 24.08
CA PHE A 629 -4.84 26.98 24.59
C PHE A 629 -4.07 28.29 24.71
N LEU A 630 -4.12 29.20 23.74
CA LEU A 630 -3.36 30.46 23.80
C LEU A 630 -3.75 31.34 24.98
N MET A 631 -5.06 31.43 25.26
CA MET A 631 -5.60 32.30 26.30
C MET A 631 -5.45 31.71 27.71
N ASN A 632 -5.62 30.39 27.88
CA ASN A 632 -5.78 29.79 29.21
C ASN A 632 -4.55 29.02 29.72
N LEU A 633 -3.59 28.73 28.87
CA LEU A 633 -2.48 27.85 29.23
C LEU A 633 -1.47 28.54 30.17
N ASP A 634 -1.16 27.93 31.31
CA ASP A 634 -0.14 28.47 32.24
C ASP A 634 1.27 28.35 31.64
N VAL A 635 1.85 29.49 31.27
CA VAL A 635 3.20 29.57 30.69
C VAL A 635 4.18 30.08 31.74
N LYS A 636 5.27 29.33 31.95
CA LYS A 636 6.46 29.85 32.61
C LYS A 636 7.52 30.17 31.57
N VAL A 637 7.93 31.43 31.52
CA VAL A 637 9.04 31.89 30.68
C VAL A 637 10.33 31.73 31.48
N THR A 638 11.23 30.87 31.02
CA THR A 638 12.58 30.72 31.56
C THR A 638 13.60 31.17 30.52
N GLU A 639 14.42 32.15 30.89
CA GLU A 639 15.56 32.62 30.09
C GLU A 639 16.77 31.75 30.40
N THR A 640 17.36 31.12 29.38
CA THR A 640 18.61 30.35 29.54
C THR A 640 19.70 30.98 28.68
N GLU A 641 20.85 31.28 29.29
CA GLU A 641 22.05 31.72 28.57
C GLU A 641 22.71 30.51 27.87
N ALA A 642 23.04 30.64 26.58
CA ALA A 642 23.75 29.60 25.84
C ALA A 642 25.24 29.55 26.23
N GLU A 643 25.81 28.33 26.34
CA GLU A 643 27.20 28.09 26.79
C GLU A 643 28.30 28.73 25.90
N ASP A 644 27.96 29.19 24.69
CA ASP A 644 28.92 29.75 23.71
C ASP A 644 29.11 31.27 23.79
N GLY A 645 28.54 31.96 24.79
CA GLY A 645 28.69 33.42 24.95
C GLY A 645 28.04 34.27 23.84
N SER A 646 27.30 33.64 22.92
CA SER A 646 26.40 34.32 21.99
C SER A 646 25.02 34.45 22.65
N THR A 647 24.52 35.68 22.76
CA THR A 647 23.24 36.01 23.38
C THR A 647 22.08 35.61 22.47
N LYS A 648 21.91 34.31 22.17
CA LYS A 648 20.66 33.80 21.61
C LYS A 648 19.73 33.50 22.78
N ARG A 649 18.71 34.35 22.99
CA ARG A 649 17.64 34.11 23.95
C ARG A 649 16.91 32.84 23.55
N HIS A 650 17.02 31.78 24.34
CA HIS A 650 16.19 30.60 24.14
C HIS A 650 15.07 30.63 25.18
N ILE A 651 13.87 31.00 24.73
CA ILE A 651 12.68 30.97 25.57
C ILE A 651 12.24 29.50 25.71
N GLN A 652 12.41 28.92 26.89
CA GLN A 652 11.79 27.65 27.23
C GLN A 652 10.40 27.91 27.83
N LEU A 653 9.36 27.64 27.04
CA LEU A 653 7.97 27.57 27.49
C LEU A 653 7.73 26.20 28.15
N GLN A 654 7.45 26.18 29.45
CA GLN A 654 6.92 25.00 30.13
C GLN A 654 5.43 25.20 30.39
N ALA A 655 4.61 24.30 29.86
CA ALA A 655 3.17 24.32 30.03
C ALA A 655 2.60 22.90 30.13
N LYS A 656 1.79 22.66 31.17
CA LYS A 656 1.08 21.39 31.37
C LYS A 656 0.06 21.22 30.23
N GLY A 657 0.21 20.17 29.42
CA GLY A 657 -0.67 19.86 28.27
C GLY A 657 -0.06 20.11 26.89
N LEU A 658 0.97 20.96 26.80
CA LEU A 658 1.84 21.14 25.62
C LEU A 658 3.13 20.31 25.70
N GLU A 659 3.26 19.48 26.74
CA GLU A 659 4.32 18.50 26.83
C GLU A 659 4.15 17.52 25.68
N GLN A 660 4.84 17.76 24.58
CA GLN A 660 5.28 16.68 23.72
C GLN A 660 5.97 15.70 24.67
N GLN A 661 5.35 14.55 24.91
CA GLN A 661 6.14 13.35 25.06
C GLN A 661 6.97 13.31 23.78
N ALA A 662 8.18 13.88 23.81
CA ALA A 662 9.16 13.70 22.77
C ALA A 662 9.14 12.19 22.52
N PRO A 663 8.66 11.72 21.35
CA PRO A 663 8.29 10.32 21.16
C PRO A 663 9.50 9.50 21.52
N ALA A 664 9.48 8.87 22.71
CA ALA A 664 10.64 8.61 23.55
C ALA A 664 11.91 8.45 22.72
N GLN A 665 12.61 9.57 22.39
CA GLN A 665 13.43 9.70 21.16
C GLN A 665 13.77 8.32 20.65
N GLN A 666 12.91 7.73 19.81
CA GLN A 666 13.25 6.43 19.26
C GLN A 666 14.54 6.77 18.54
N GLN A 667 15.65 6.26 19.06
CA GLN A 667 16.95 6.45 18.44
C GLN A 667 16.81 5.70 17.13
N LEU A 668 16.33 6.44 16.12
CA LEU A 668 16.14 5.96 14.77
C LEU A 668 17.56 5.72 14.30
N ASN A 669 17.88 4.44 14.34
CA ASN A 669 19.14 3.90 13.89
C ASN A 669 18.93 3.57 12.41
N TYR A 670 19.49 4.40 11.55
CA TYR A 670 19.46 4.21 10.12
C TYR A 670 20.57 3.21 9.77
N SER A 671 20.18 2.03 9.30
CA SER A 671 21.12 1.09 8.71
C SER A 671 21.19 1.33 7.22
N ALA A 672 22.32 1.81 6.72
CA ALA A 672 22.63 1.89 5.30
C ALA A 672 23.88 1.05 5.03
N ALA A 673 23.99 0.53 3.80
CA ALA A 673 25.28 0.06 3.32
C ALA A 673 26.21 1.28 3.22
N ASP A 674 27.42 1.17 3.75
CA ASP A 674 28.48 2.09 3.34
C ASP A 674 28.91 1.78 1.89
N GLU A 675 29.83 2.58 1.37
CA GLU A 675 30.36 2.48 -0.01
C GLU A 675 30.95 1.08 -0.30
N GLN A 676 31.28 0.33 0.76
CA GLN A 676 31.85 -1.02 0.75
C GLN A 676 30.80 -2.13 0.94
N GLY A 677 29.50 -1.78 0.97
CA GLY A 677 28.41 -2.74 1.11
C GLY A 677 28.20 -3.27 2.54
N GLN A 678 28.90 -2.74 3.55
CA GLN A 678 28.79 -3.18 4.93
C GLN A 678 27.71 -2.40 5.68
N VAL A 679 26.97 -3.08 6.56
CA VAL A 679 25.86 -2.46 7.30
C VAL A 679 26.40 -1.46 8.32
N LYS A 680 26.24 -0.17 8.03
CA LYS A 680 26.58 0.97 8.87
C LYS A 680 25.33 1.52 9.55
N VAL A 681 25.34 1.56 10.88
CA VAL A 681 24.23 2.10 11.68
C VAL A 681 24.58 3.52 12.16
N THR A 682 23.85 4.51 11.67
CA THR A 682 23.94 5.92 12.10
C THR A 682 22.73 6.30 12.92
N ASP A 683 22.90 7.21 13.89
CA ASP A 683 21.75 7.83 14.56
C ASP A 683 21.14 8.96 13.70
N GLY A 684 20.01 9.51 14.13
CA GLY A 684 19.34 10.64 13.46
C GLY A 684 20.16 11.94 13.37
N ARG A 685 21.40 11.97 13.85
CA ARG A 685 22.35 13.07 13.69
C ARG A 685 23.54 12.71 12.79
N GLY A 686 23.52 11.53 12.15
CA GLY A 686 24.57 11.06 11.25
C GLY A 686 25.80 10.48 11.96
N VAL A 687 25.76 10.29 13.29
CA VAL A 687 26.90 9.76 14.06
C VAL A 687 26.86 8.24 14.04
N VAL A 688 27.99 7.62 13.69
CA VAL A 688 28.12 6.16 13.59
C VAL A 688 28.06 5.51 14.97
N LYS A 689 27.09 4.61 15.17
CA LYS A 689 26.94 3.83 16.41
C LYS A 689 27.68 2.51 16.29
N ILE A 690 28.97 2.51 16.61
CA ILE A 690 29.88 1.33 16.52
C ILE A 690 29.28 0.06 17.16
N GLY A 691 28.60 0.18 18.30
CA GLY A 691 27.93 -0.95 18.97
C GLY A 691 26.72 -1.50 18.21
N ALA A 692 25.92 -0.63 17.58
CA ALA A 692 24.76 -1.03 16.79
C ALA A 692 25.17 -1.57 15.41
N THR A 693 26.20 -0.98 14.79
CA THR A 693 26.88 -1.49 13.58
C THR A 693 27.40 -2.91 13.81
N ARG A 694 28.13 -3.16 14.89
CA ARG A 694 28.60 -4.51 15.25
C ARG A 694 27.46 -5.49 15.53
N ALA A 695 26.38 -5.04 16.16
CA ALA A 695 25.22 -5.90 16.41
C ALA A 695 24.48 -6.26 15.12
N ALA A 696 24.36 -5.32 14.17
CA ALA A 696 23.77 -5.55 12.85
C ALA A 696 24.63 -6.51 12.01
N MET A 697 25.95 -6.27 11.92
CA MET A 697 26.90 -7.20 11.28
C MET A 697 26.87 -8.60 11.90
N ARG A 698 26.75 -8.69 13.23
CA ARG A 698 26.66 -9.99 13.92
C ARG A 698 25.35 -10.70 13.62
N LYS A 699 24.25 -9.96 13.47
CA LYS A 699 22.94 -10.48 13.10
C LYS A 699 22.94 -11.02 11.67
N GLU A 700 23.58 -10.31 10.76
CA GLU A 700 23.81 -10.70 9.36
C GLU A 700 24.71 -11.95 9.26
N MET A 701 25.80 -12.01 10.03
CA MET A 701 26.62 -13.23 10.15
C MET A 701 25.84 -14.41 10.73
N THR A 702 24.96 -14.21 11.73
CA THR A 702 24.10 -15.29 12.27
C THR A 702 23.00 -15.74 11.29
N GLN A 703 22.48 -14.84 10.46
CA GLN A 703 21.53 -15.19 9.40
C GLN A 703 22.23 -15.91 8.25
N GLY A 704 23.44 -15.49 7.88
CA GLY A 704 24.31 -16.17 6.92
C GLY A 704 24.73 -17.56 7.40
N THR A 705 25.10 -17.72 8.67
CA THR A 705 25.42 -19.04 9.24
C THR A 705 24.21 -19.94 9.43
N ALA A 706 23.02 -19.39 9.74
CA ALA A 706 21.78 -20.16 9.76
C ALA A 706 21.31 -20.60 8.37
N SER A 707 21.61 -19.83 7.33
CA SER A 707 21.42 -20.22 5.92
C SER A 707 22.41 -21.30 5.50
N ALA A 708 23.70 -21.12 5.81
CA ALA A 708 24.75 -22.10 5.53
C ALA A 708 24.56 -23.43 6.29
N LEU A 709 24.05 -23.40 7.52
CA LEU A 709 23.69 -24.60 8.28
C LEU A 709 22.45 -25.32 7.72
N ARG A 710 21.54 -24.61 7.03
CA ARG A 710 20.39 -25.21 6.33
C ARG A 710 20.79 -25.79 4.98
N GLU A 711 21.72 -25.15 4.28
CA GLU A 711 22.33 -25.68 3.05
C GLU A 711 23.17 -26.92 3.36
N ALA A 712 23.99 -26.91 4.41
CA ALA A 712 24.76 -28.08 4.85
C ALA A 712 23.88 -29.25 5.34
N ALA A 713 22.70 -28.97 5.91
CA ALA A 713 21.73 -30.00 6.28
C ALA A 713 20.92 -30.55 5.08
N ALA A 714 20.89 -29.83 3.96
CA ALA A 714 20.27 -30.28 2.72
C ALA A 714 21.24 -31.08 1.83
N GLU A 715 22.55 -30.88 2.00
CA GLU A 715 23.59 -31.61 1.25
C GLU A 715 23.93 -33.00 1.81
N HIS A 716 23.50 -33.35 3.03
CA HIS A 716 23.71 -34.69 3.61
C HIS A 716 22.38 -35.32 4.04
N GLY A 717 21.71 -35.95 3.09
CA GLY A 717 20.48 -36.68 3.31
C GLY A 717 20.30 -37.85 2.35
N ASP A 718 21.23 -38.82 2.36
CA ASP A 718 20.93 -40.26 2.23
C ASP A 718 22.20 -41.07 2.52
N ASP A 719 22.33 -41.65 3.72
CA ASP A 719 22.88 -43.00 3.85
C ASP A 719 22.49 -43.62 5.20
N GLY A 720 22.01 -44.86 5.15
CA GLY A 720 21.52 -45.61 6.31
C GLY A 720 22.66 -46.23 7.13
N GLY A 721 22.51 -46.22 8.46
CA GLY A 721 23.36 -47.03 9.35
C GLY A 721 23.21 -46.69 10.84
N GLU A 722 22.66 -47.64 11.61
CA GLU A 722 22.71 -47.64 13.08
C GLU A 722 24.15 -47.64 13.60
N VAL A 723 24.55 -46.73 14.50
CA VAL A 723 25.32 -47.04 15.74
C VAL A 723 25.18 -45.93 16.79
N ALA A 724 25.13 -46.33 18.06
CA ALA A 724 24.92 -45.53 19.27
C ALA A 724 26.16 -44.81 19.84
N ALA A 725 25.95 -43.63 20.46
CA ALA A 725 26.60 -43.03 21.64
C ALA A 725 26.05 -41.58 21.75
N GLY A 726 25.63 -40.96 22.86
CA GLY A 726 25.94 -41.08 24.28
C GLY A 726 25.70 -39.67 24.87
N ARG A 727 24.56 -39.44 25.54
CA ARG A 727 24.25 -38.17 26.22
C ARG A 727 24.51 -38.31 27.73
N PRO A 728 25.17 -37.35 28.41
CA PRO A 728 25.23 -37.35 29.86
C PRO A 728 23.96 -36.72 30.46
N ALA A 729 23.58 -37.24 31.62
CA ALA A 729 22.36 -36.97 32.36
C ALA A 729 22.51 -35.85 33.40
N ALA A 730 21.38 -35.21 33.74
CA ALA A 730 21.05 -34.70 35.08
C ALA A 730 19.52 -34.52 35.16
N THR A 731 18.75 -35.45 35.74
CA THR A 731 18.20 -35.45 37.13
C THR A 731 17.52 -34.12 37.51
N LYS A 732 16.23 -34.03 37.88
CA LYS A 732 15.45 -34.83 38.84
C LYS A 732 13.95 -34.47 38.72
N ALA A 733 13.08 -35.45 38.97
CA ALA A 733 11.71 -35.26 39.43
C ALA A 733 11.46 -36.22 40.63
N PRO A 734 10.47 -35.96 41.49
CA PRO A 734 9.72 -37.02 42.16
C PRO A 734 8.21 -36.85 41.87
N ALA A 735 7.52 -37.83 41.28
CA ALA A 735 6.91 -39.03 41.88
C ALA A 735 5.48 -38.82 42.45
N LYS A 736 4.48 -39.25 41.63
CA LYS A 736 3.20 -40.01 41.87
C LYS A 736 2.74 -40.33 43.31
N PRO A 737 1.44 -40.66 43.59
CA PRO A 737 0.59 -41.65 42.86
C PRO A 737 -0.94 -41.35 42.75
N ALA A 738 -1.62 -41.73 41.65
CA ALA A 738 -2.40 -42.95 41.37
C ALA A 738 -3.71 -43.16 42.17
N GLY A 739 -4.85 -43.25 41.45
CA GLY A 739 -6.13 -43.78 41.91
C GLY A 739 -7.08 -44.10 40.74
N LYS A 740 -7.40 -45.39 40.55
CA LYS A 740 -8.35 -46.00 39.59
C LYS A 740 -9.83 -45.86 40.09
N PRO A 741 -10.85 -46.58 39.54
CA PRO A 741 -11.48 -46.54 38.20
C PRO A 741 -13.05 -46.43 38.26
N ALA A 742 -13.69 -46.29 37.07
CA ALA A 742 -15.04 -46.67 36.54
C ALA A 742 -16.16 -47.25 37.48
N PRO A 743 -17.49 -47.37 37.14
CA PRO A 743 -18.03 -47.59 35.77
C PRO A 743 -19.57 -47.27 35.47
N LYS A 744 -20.04 -47.72 34.28
CA LYS A 744 -21.43 -48.11 33.86
C LYS A 744 -22.47 -46.99 33.57
N GLY A 745 -23.36 -47.07 32.57
CA GLY A 745 -23.81 -48.11 31.61
C GLY A 745 -24.45 -47.44 30.36
N GLY A 746 -24.58 -48.09 29.20
CA GLY A 746 -25.65 -49.02 28.81
C GLY A 746 -26.95 -48.26 28.47
N ALA A 747 -27.68 -48.42 27.36
CA ALA A 747 -27.64 -49.37 26.25
C ALA A 747 -28.64 -48.90 25.14
N LYS A 748 -28.35 -49.30 23.90
CA LYS A 748 -29.23 -49.83 22.82
C LYS A 748 -30.55 -49.13 22.41
N GLY A 749 -30.71 -48.96 21.08
CA GLY A 749 -32.01 -49.06 20.41
C GLY A 749 -32.08 -48.54 18.97
N LYS A 750 -31.96 -49.42 17.97
CA LYS A 750 -32.39 -49.28 16.55
C LYS A 750 -33.69 -50.10 16.37
N PRO A 751 -34.35 -50.22 15.20
CA PRO A 751 -34.60 -49.30 14.06
C PRO A 751 -36.07 -49.41 13.52
N LYS A 752 -36.40 -48.74 12.38
CA LYS A 752 -37.33 -49.14 11.25
C LYS A 752 -38.08 -47.91 10.67
N SER A 753 -37.86 -47.52 9.39
CA SER A 753 -38.50 -47.94 8.12
C SER A 753 -39.91 -47.39 7.87
N GLY A 754 -40.11 -46.69 6.74
CA GLY A 754 -41.45 -46.44 6.17
C GLY A 754 -41.49 -45.36 5.08
N ASN A 755 -41.67 -45.78 3.83
CA ASN A 755 -42.22 -45.01 2.71
C ASN A 755 -43.49 -45.80 2.27
N PRO A 756 -44.62 -45.23 1.76
CA PRO A 756 -44.68 -44.81 0.34
C PRO A 756 -45.77 -43.75 -0.10
N ALA A 757 -45.50 -43.10 -1.25
CA ALA A 757 -46.36 -42.83 -2.43
C ALA A 757 -47.42 -41.67 -2.56
N LYS A 758 -47.47 -41.18 -3.84
CA LYS A 758 -48.49 -40.41 -4.64
C LYS A 758 -48.47 -38.86 -4.54
N GLY A 759 -48.58 -38.02 -5.59
CA GLY A 759 -48.73 -38.15 -7.06
C GLY A 759 -49.18 -36.80 -7.71
N GLY A 760 -48.86 -36.54 -9.00
CA GLY A 760 -49.39 -35.47 -9.89
C GLY A 760 -48.90 -34.03 -9.64
N GLN A 761 -48.70 -33.08 -10.57
CA GLN A 761 -49.14 -32.88 -11.96
C GLN A 761 -48.24 -31.81 -12.66
N GLN A 762 -48.12 -31.90 -13.98
CA GLN A 762 -47.49 -30.90 -14.89
C GLN A 762 -48.29 -29.60 -15.00
N GLN A 763 -47.62 -28.48 -15.28
CA GLN A 763 -48.09 -27.47 -16.25
C GLN A 763 -46.93 -26.57 -16.73
N GLY A 764 -46.66 -26.61 -18.04
CA GLY A 764 -45.74 -25.72 -18.74
C GLY A 764 -46.41 -24.41 -19.14
N ARG A 765 -45.61 -23.34 -19.23
CA ARG A 765 -46.05 -22.02 -19.71
C ARG A 765 -46.23 -22.02 -21.24
N SER A 766 -47.24 -21.29 -21.70
CA SER A 766 -47.75 -21.33 -23.07
C SER A 766 -47.03 -20.36 -24.01
N ALA A 767 -47.03 -20.68 -25.30
CA ALA A 767 -46.47 -19.86 -26.38
C ALA A 767 -47.12 -18.47 -26.56
N ALA A 768 -48.20 -18.16 -25.84
CA ALA A 768 -48.84 -16.85 -25.87
C ALA A 768 -48.07 -15.78 -25.05
N ASP A 769 -47.27 -16.19 -24.06
CA ASP A 769 -46.52 -15.26 -23.21
C ASP A 769 -45.24 -14.76 -23.90
N LEU A 770 -44.59 -15.62 -24.70
CA LEU A 770 -43.43 -15.25 -25.54
C LEU A 770 -43.79 -14.28 -26.69
N ALA A 771 -45.03 -14.33 -27.19
CA ALA A 771 -45.51 -13.42 -28.22
C ALA A 771 -45.85 -12.01 -27.70
N ARG A 772 -46.01 -11.85 -26.37
CA ARG A 772 -46.33 -10.56 -25.72
C ARG A 772 -45.07 -9.75 -25.39
N GLU A 773 -43.96 -10.41 -25.06
CA GLU A 773 -42.65 -9.78 -24.86
C GLU A 773 -42.03 -9.25 -26.15
N GLN A 774 -42.17 -9.97 -27.27
CA GLN A 774 -41.62 -9.53 -28.56
C GLN A 774 -42.36 -8.31 -29.15
N ARG A 775 -43.64 -8.11 -28.84
CA ARG A 775 -44.40 -6.91 -29.25
C ARG A 775 -44.04 -5.66 -28.42
N GLN A 776 -43.65 -5.82 -27.15
CA GLN A 776 -43.20 -4.71 -26.31
C GLN A 776 -41.77 -4.26 -26.63
N ALA A 777 -40.91 -5.15 -27.13
CA ALA A 777 -39.56 -4.81 -27.60
C ALA A 777 -39.56 -4.04 -28.94
N ALA A 778 -40.56 -4.25 -29.80
CA ALA A 778 -40.70 -3.54 -31.09
C ALA A 778 -41.22 -2.10 -30.94
N GLN A 779 -42.10 -1.83 -29.97
CA GLN A 779 -42.62 -0.48 -29.70
C GLN A 779 -41.59 0.47 -29.07
N ARG A 780 -40.60 -0.04 -28.32
CA ARG A 780 -39.53 0.80 -27.73
C ARG A 780 -38.45 1.22 -28.73
N ARG A 781 -38.33 0.55 -29.88
CA ARG A 781 -37.41 0.94 -30.98
C ARG A 781 -37.97 2.00 -31.93
N GLN A 782 -39.27 2.34 -31.85
CA GLN A 782 -39.90 3.37 -32.69
C GLN A 782 -40.00 4.77 -32.03
N GLN A 783 -39.57 4.95 -30.78
CA GLN A 783 -39.70 6.23 -30.04
C GLN A 783 -38.37 6.99 -29.76
N ARG A 784 -37.23 6.61 -30.35
CA ARG A 784 -35.96 7.37 -30.21
C ARG A 784 -35.21 7.58 -31.53
N GLY A 785 -35.95 7.95 -32.57
CA GLY A 785 -35.37 8.32 -33.86
C GLY A 785 -36.10 9.48 -34.50
N THR A 786 -35.97 10.70 -33.94
CA THR A 786 -36.18 12.00 -34.62
C THR A 786 -35.89 13.15 -33.63
N PHE A 787 -35.47 14.30 -34.16
CA PHE A 787 -34.87 15.52 -33.54
C PHE A 787 -33.33 15.47 -33.41
N GLY A 788 -32.54 16.32 -34.07
CA GLY A 788 -32.79 17.44 -34.97
C GLY A 788 -31.52 18.29 -35.10
N GLN A 789 -31.17 18.66 -36.33
CA GLN A 789 -30.04 19.52 -36.74
C GLN A 789 -30.38 21.02 -36.62
N LYS A 790 -29.33 21.87 -36.54
CA LYS A 790 -29.24 23.36 -36.67
C LYS A 790 -29.47 24.14 -35.36
N ASP A 791 -28.67 25.13 -34.97
CA ASP A 791 -27.64 25.97 -35.63
C ASP A 791 -26.31 26.01 -34.84
#